data_AF-A0A2N6AIP8-F1
#
_entry.id   AF-A0A2N6AIP8-F1
#
_cell.length_a   1.000
_cell.length_b   1.000
_cell.length_c   1.000
_cell.angle_alpha   90.00
_cell.angle_beta   90.00
_cell.angle_gamma   90.00
#
_symmetry.space_group_name_H-M   'P 1'
#
loop_
_entity.id
_entity.type
_entity.pdbx_description
1 polymer ?
#
loop_
_entity_poly.entity_id
_entity_poly.type
_entity_poly.pdbx_seq_one_letter_code
_entity_poly.pdbx_strand_id
1 'polypeptide(L)'
;MEAERDMSWRLKISGISMHRMYSLLILTLVAVSAAAQPLSVSIESIDATRLPRMKMEAAVQWNGSRLLSVQGLSLSVIENGVTLPADVWCPDTASGTAVALVLDNSGSMSDVSFDSLKAGALSVVRMLGAGDEAAIYHFSNGGERVIEFTGDVPALESAIAGLSIGAGTPLYHAMSLALQDLAAHPAARKFLLVFTDGIDNQSGEHPLDVADEILAQGVTLFMIGYGSNMFSQGIMQDVARRSGGYYQRVYAPAQLAALLRDMGEEMLTQNCVITWESNCTDSLRALHVTAQYQGEVAEADTLFVSPWRPDELTLQVGGPARMLPGDRGIIYVDLDPRVPRELPLSFDFLLRTDPELLEPTALVPVTLGTITQNTTVQLNKLRPGVYRFSAEFVQPGMETGHLVGISLRALAATSSRLVHIEIDSVILSSGCPNTVSTSGHEIEICQCEETLTARMDTTVVSPSGEDVDVRFCWEYFGGQAEQLRGEVRFDETILSFVDVLSADLSWQFVLREAEPGKLVIVGEPLAPSSNPCMLLRFRSHVSREVLLDQVAIPRFTAYAQCCMDADSMSTLVYVDGVCQPLVRRVPKVEVFPQPASSVITVRARIEGIGDAATGIVRLYSMDGMLQLERSIPVAANGAVEALIDMSTIHPGSYTAVICVGDLLFVRNVLRL
;
A
#
# COMPACT_ATOMS: atom_id res chain seq x y z
N MET A 1 -28.13 28.33 -36.49
CA MET A 1 -29.14 28.14 -35.42
C MET A 1 -28.38 28.25 -34.12
N GLU A 2 -28.31 29.47 -33.56
CA GLU A 2 -29.20 29.92 -32.46
C GLU A 2 -29.02 29.06 -31.21
N ALA A 3 -28.82 29.56 -30.00
CA ALA A 3 -28.63 30.92 -29.48
C ALA A 3 -28.23 30.74 -28.01
N GLU A 4 -27.15 31.37 -27.55
CA GLU A 4 -26.89 31.54 -26.11
C GLU A 4 -27.49 32.88 -25.67
N ARG A 5 -28.41 32.83 -24.69
CA ARG A 5 -28.87 34.00 -23.94
C ARG A 5 -28.56 33.81 -22.47
N ASP A 6 -27.55 34.56 -22.07
CA ASP A 6 -27.19 34.88 -20.70
C ASP A 6 -28.12 36.01 -20.21
N MET A 7 -28.80 35.83 -19.07
CA MET A 7 -29.68 36.86 -18.48
C MET A 7 -29.53 36.87 -16.96
N SER A 8 -28.66 37.78 -16.51
CA SER A 8 -28.61 38.32 -15.16
C SER A 8 -29.81 39.24 -14.89
N TRP A 9 -30.41 39.14 -13.69
CA TRP A 9 -31.38 40.11 -13.19
C TRP A 9 -30.92 40.72 -11.87
N ARG A 10 -30.59 42.02 -11.92
CA ARG A 10 -30.45 42.91 -10.76
C ARG A 10 -31.82 43.45 -10.38
N LEU A 11 -32.21 43.27 -9.11
CA LEU A 11 -33.40 43.87 -8.52
C LEU A 11 -33.23 45.39 -8.35
N LYS A 12 -34.14 46.17 -8.96
CA LYS A 12 -34.40 47.58 -8.66
C LYS A 12 -35.53 47.64 -7.62
N ILE A 13 -35.29 48.29 -6.48
CA ILE A 13 -36.36 48.75 -5.59
C ILE A 13 -36.37 50.27 -5.64
N SER A 14 -37.42 50.81 -6.27
CA SER A 14 -37.71 52.25 -6.31
C SER A 14 -38.49 52.65 -5.06
N GLY A 15 -38.02 53.71 -4.39
CA GLY A 15 -38.68 54.30 -3.24
C GLY A 15 -40.01 54.97 -3.57
N ILE A 16 -40.92 54.95 -2.59
CA ILE A 16 -42.13 55.77 -2.56
C ILE A 16 -42.16 56.53 -1.22
N SER A 17 -42.55 57.79 -1.37
CA SER A 17 -42.50 58.92 -0.46
C SER A 17 -43.30 58.79 0.84
N MET A 18 -42.66 59.25 1.91
CA MET A 18 -43.20 59.82 3.15
C MET A 18 -44.53 60.56 2.97
N HIS A 19 -45.53 60.28 3.81
CA HIS A 19 -46.49 61.24 4.36
C HIS A 19 -46.84 60.83 5.80
N ARG A 20 -46.69 61.79 6.72
CA ARG A 20 -46.85 61.67 8.18
C ARG A 20 -48.33 61.66 8.56
N MET A 21 -48.77 60.70 9.36
CA MET A 21 -49.94 60.82 10.22
C MET A 21 -49.67 60.05 11.52
N TYR A 22 -49.55 60.77 12.63
CA TYR A 22 -49.31 60.20 13.96
C TYR A 22 -50.64 59.66 14.53
N SER A 23 -50.73 58.34 14.70
CA SER A 23 -51.71 57.70 15.59
C SER A 23 -50.96 57.07 16.75
N LEU A 24 -51.14 57.63 17.95
CA LEU A 24 -50.69 57.02 19.21
C LEU A 24 -51.43 55.70 19.41
N LEU A 25 -50.73 54.58 19.23
CA LEU A 25 -51.14 53.27 19.73
C LEU A 25 -50.38 53.05 21.05
N ILE A 26 -51.07 53.16 22.19
CA ILE A 26 -50.52 52.81 23.50
C ILE A 26 -50.45 51.28 23.56
N LEU A 27 -49.25 50.74 23.33
CA LEU A 27 -48.93 49.33 23.53
C LEU A 27 -48.65 49.13 25.03
N THR A 28 -49.65 48.68 25.79
CA THR A 28 -49.41 48.21 27.17
C THR A 28 -48.61 46.91 27.11
N LEU A 29 -47.28 47.00 27.25
CA LEU A 29 -46.44 45.85 27.59
C LEU A 29 -46.87 45.35 28.98
N VAL A 30 -47.71 44.32 29.02
CA VAL A 30 -47.77 43.46 30.19
C VAL A 30 -46.48 42.65 30.17
N ALA A 31 -45.49 43.09 30.95
CA ALA A 31 -44.35 42.26 31.28
C ALA A 31 -44.86 41.08 32.12
N VAL A 32 -45.20 39.98 31.46
CA VAL A 32 -45.31 38.69 32.12
C VAL A 32 -43.88 38.37 32.55
N SER A 33 -43.55 38.66 33.81
CA SER A 33 -42.36 38.10 34.43
C SER A 33 -42.52 36.60 34.38
N ALA A 34 -41.88 35.94 33.40
CA ALA A 34 -41.67 34.51 33.47
C ALA A 34 -40.93 34.27 34.78
N ALA A 35 -41.64 33.76 35.79
CA ALA A 35 -40.98 33.23 36.97
C ALA A 35 -40.08 32.11 36.44
N ALA A 36 -38.77 32.32 36.51
CA ALA A 36 -37.82 31.26 36.20
C ALA A 36 -38.19 30.06 37.09
N GLN A 37 -38.41 28.90 36.47
CA GLN A 37 -38.65 27.68 37.23
C GLN A 37 -37.47 27.48 38.19
N PRO A 38 -37.73 27.04 39.43
CA PRO A 38 -36.68 26.91 40.43
C PRO A 38 -35.63 25.88 40.01
N LEU A 39 -36.01 24.82 39.29
CA LEU A 39 -35.10 23.85 38.70
C LEU A 39 -34.72 24.25 37.28
N SER A 40 -33.44 24.17 36.94
CA SER A 40 -32.97 24.20 35.55
C SER A 40 -31.90 23.14 35.31
N VAL A 41 -31.85 22.64 34.08
CA VAL A 41 -30.80 21.75 33.59
C VAL A 41 -30.27 22.29 32.27
N SER A 42 -28.96 22.21 32.06
CA SER A 42 -28.30 22.55 30.80
C SER A 42 -27.29 21.49 30.42
N ILE A 43 -27.16 21.21 29.13
CA ILE A 43 -26.15 20.32 28.57
C ILE A 43 -24.89 21.14 28.31
N GLU A 44 -23.81 20.83 29.03
CA GLU A 44 -22.57 21.60 28.97
C GLU A 44 -21.59 21.03 27.93
N SER A 45 -21.47 19.70 27.88
CA SER A 45 -20.59 19.02 26.94
C SER A 45 -21.11 17.62 26.59
N ILE A 46 -20.72 17.15 25.40
CA ILE A 46 -21.01 15.80 24.92
C ILE A 46 -19.71 15.23 24.37
N ASP A 47 -19.34 14.05 24.86
CA ASP A 47 -18.19 13.27 24.41
C ASP A 47 -18.70 11.97 23.77
N ALA A 48 -18.49 11.87 22.45
CA ALA A 48 -18.85 10.73 21.61
C ALA A 48 -17.61 9.98 21.08
N THR A 49 -16.42 10.25 21.61
CA THR A 49 -15.15 9.67 21.11
C THR A 49 -14.98 8.20 21.48
N ARG A 50 -15.81 7.69 22.39
CA ARG A 50 -15.79 6.31 22.93
C ARG A 50 -17.01 5.48 22.53
N LEU A 51 -17.68 5.83 21.42
CA LEU A 51 -18.81 5.06 20.88
C LEU A 51 -18.54 3.53 20.88
N PRO A 52 -19.50 2.69 21.29
CA PRO A 52 -20.92 3.00 21.54
C PRO A 52 -21.21 3.72 22.87
N ARG A 53 -20.21 3.82 23.76
CA ARG A 53 -20.37 4.49 25.04
C ARG A 53 -20.32 6.01 24.89
N MET A 54 -21.42 6.65 25.20
CA MET A 54 -21.60 8.10 25.19
C MET A 54 -21.38 8.66 26.60
N LYS A 55 -20.85 9.90 26.66
CA LYS A 55 -20.73 10.68 27.89
C LYS A 55 -21.26 12.09 27.66
N MET A 56 -21.98 12.61 28.64
CA MET A 56 -22.48 13.98 28.66
C MET A 56 -22.28 14.59 30.03
N GLU A 57 -21.98 15.88 30.07
CA GLU A 57 -22.06 16.67 31.29
C GLU A 57 -23.31 17.56 31.27
N ALA A 58 -24.08 17.48 32.35
CA ALA A 58 -25.26 18.30 32.57
C ALA A 58 -25.10 19.12 33.86
N ALA A 59 -25.27 20.43 33.77
CA ALA A 59 -25.33 21.30 34.93
C ALA A 59 -26.78 21.37 35.44
N VAL A 60 -26.98 21.10 36.73
CA VAL A 60 -28.29 21.20 37.39
C VAL A 60 -28.25 22.34 38.40
N GLN A 61 -29.21 23.26 38.31
CA GLN A 61 -29.33 24.40 39.23
C GLN A 61 -30.69 24.39 39.92
N TRP A 62 -30.70 24.85 41.18
CA TRP A 62 -31.88 25.08 41.99
C TRP A 62 -31.87 26.53 42.50
N ASN A 63 -32.91 27.29 42.19
CA ASN A 63 -33.04 28.72 42.46
C ASN A 63 -31.84 29.56 41.97
N GLY A 64 -31.31 29.21 40.79
CA GLY A 64 -30.17 29.89 40.17
C GLY A 64 -28.81 29.59 40.81
N SER A 65 -28.74 28.67 41.78
CA SER A 65 -27.48 28.16 42.35
C SER A 65 -27.28 26.70 41.96
N ARG A 66 -26.03 26.27 41.78
CA ARG A 66 -25.73 24.85 41.47
C ARG A 66 -26.29 23.93 42.57
N LEU A 67 -26.87 22.81 42.15
CA LEU A 67 -27.41 21.83 43.08
C LEU A 67 -26.24 21.07 43.75
N LEU A 68 -26.06 21.29 45.06
CA LEU A 68 -24.94 20.75 45.83
C LEU A 68 -25.20 19.32 46.37
N SER A 69 -26.47 18.98 46.60
CA SER A 69 -26.89 17.65 47.05
C SER A 69 -27.82 17.04 46.02
N VAL A 70 -27.50 15.82 45.63
CA VAL A 70 -28.17 15.10 44.55
C VAL A 70 -29.19 14.09 45.08
N GLN A 71 -29.43 14.09 46.41
CA GLN A 71 -30.39 13.20 47.03
C GLN A 71 -31.81 13.52 46.54
N GLY A 72 -32.42 12.58 45.83
CA GLY A 72 -33.75 12.76 45.23
C GLY A 72 -33.73 13.45 43.86
N LEU A 73 -32.55 13.71 43.28
CA LEU A 73 -32.41 14.09 41.87
C LEU A 73 -32.51 12.84 41.01
N SER A 74 -33.32 12.90 39.95
CA SER A 74 -33.37 11.90 38.89
C SER A 74 -33.05 12.58 37.56
N LEU A 75 -32.14 12.01 36.78
CA LEU A 75 -31.85 12.42 35.41
C LEU A 75 -32.14 11.26 34.46
N SER A 76 -32.72 11.57 33.30
CA SER A 76 -32.94 10.59 32.23
C SER A 76 -32.54 11.19 30.89
N VAL A 77 -32.03 10.34 29.99
CA VAL A 77 -31.68 10.72 28.62
C VAL A 77 -32.61 10.03 27.63
N ILE A 78 -33.05 10.79 26.65
CA ILE A 78 -33.76 10.32 25.47
C ILE A 78 -32.91 10.71 24.27
N GLU A 79 -32.61 9.74 23.43
CA GLU A 79 -31.84 9.92 22.20
C GLU A 79 -32.69 9.52 21.01
N ASN A 80 -32.85 10.43 20.04
CA ASN A 80 -33.66 10.21 18.84
C ASN A 80 -35.08 9.71 19.16
N GLY A 81 -35.66 10.19 20.27
CA GLY A 81 -36.99 9.81 20.75
C GLY A 81 -37.04 8.48 21.52
N VAL A 82 -35.90 7.81 21.73
CA VAL A 82 -35.80 6.56 22.49
C VAL A 82 -35.20 6.82 23.88
N THR A 83 -35.91 6.42 24.94
CA THR A 83 -35.37 6.48 26.31
C THR A 83 -34.31 5.41 26.50
N LEU A 84 -33.11 5.80 26.93
CA LEU A 84 -31.99 4.89 27.11
C LEU A 84 -31.68 4.69 28.60
N PRO A 85 -31.30 3.47 29.03
CA PRO A 85 -30.70 3.27 30.35
C PRO A 85 -29.40 4.07 30.43
N ALA A 86 -29.29 4.92 31.45
CA ALA A 86 -28.11 5.74 31.65
C ALA A 86 -27.62 5.63 33.09
N ASP A 87 -26.30 5.55 33.22
CA ASP A 87 -25.62 5.72 34.49
C ASP A 87 -25.47 7.22 34.73
N VAL A 88 -26.12 7.68 35.80
CA VAL A 88 -26.06 9.08 36.21
C VAL A 88 -25.20 9.15 37.45
N TRP A 89 -24.16 9.97 37.36
CA TRP A 89 -23.37 10.37 38.50
C TRP A 89 -23.43 11.89 38.64
N CYS A 90 -23.58 12.38 39.85
CA CYS A 90 -23.52 13.81 40.14
C CYS A 90 -22.63 14.03 41.36
N PRO A 91 -21.77 15.07 41.34
CA PRO A 91 -20.89 15.37 42.47
C PRO A 91 -21.71 15.80 43.69
N ASP A 92 -21.50 15.11 44.82
CA ASP A 92 -21.95 15.59 46.13
C ASP A 92 -20.86 16.49 46.72
N THR A 93 -20.99 17.79 46.46
CA THR A 93 -20.00 18.79 46.90
C THR A 93 -19.91 18.91 48.42
N ALA A 94 -20.82 18.31 49.20
CA ALA A 94 -20.71 18.29 50.66
C ALA A 94 -19.54 17.44 51.17
N SER A 95 -19.04 16.51 50.34
CA SER A 95 -17.95 15.58 50.69
C SER A 95 -16.65 15.81 49.92
N GLY A 96 -16.67 16.63 48.86
CA GLY A 96 -15.48 16.99 48.09
C GLY A 96 -14.77 15.83 47.38
N THR A 97 -13.76 16.17 46.60
CA THR A 97 -12.84 15.23 45.94
C THR A 97 -11.45 15.36 46.52
N ALA A 98 -10.81 14.23 46.86
CA ALA A 98 -9.41 14.18 47.26
C ALA A 98 -8.55 13.63 46.13
N VAL A 99 -7.51 14.37 45.73
CA VAL A 99 -6.57 13.97 44.68
C VAL A 99 -5.15 13.90 45.22
N ALA A 100 -4.52 12.72 45.21
CA ALA A 100 -3.09 12.59 45.43
C ALA A 100 -2.35 12.60 44.10
N LEU A 101 -1.48 13.60 43.89
CA LEU A 101 -0.59 13.67 42.73
C LEU A 101 0.77 13.09 43.10
N VAL A 102 1.14 11.96 42.49
CA VAL A 102 2.42 11.29 42.68
C VAL A 102 3.29 11.53 41.43
N LEU A 103 4.27 12.42 41.58
CA LEU A 103 5.03 13.01 40.47
C LEU A 103 6.47 12.49 40.45
N ASP A 104 6.86 11.86 39.33
CA ASP A 104 8.24 11.45 39.09
C ASP A 104 9.16 12.66 38.94
N ASN A 105 10.17 12.73 39.82
CA ASN A 105 11.28 13.66 39.70
C ASN A 105 12.63 12.93 39.63
N SER A 106 12.65 11.70 39.13
CA SER A 106 13.86 10.91 38.99
C SER A 106 14.76 11.41 37.85
N GLY A 107 16.03 10.98 37.87
CA GLY A 107 17.07 11.50 36.98
C GLY A 107 16.94 11.06 35.52
N SER A 108 16.01 10.16 35.20
CA SER A 108 15.65 9.81 33.82
C SER A 108 14.86 10.91 33.12
N MET A 109 14.16 11.76 33.89
CA MET A 109 13.36 12.84 33.35
C MET A 109 14.25 13.93 32.76
N SER A 110 14.00 14.29 31.50
CA SER A 110 14.60 15.49 30.89
C SER A 110 13.97 16.77 31.46
N ASP A 111 14.68 17.89 31.41
CA ASP A 111 14.15 19.20 31.84
C ASP A 111 12.81 19.52 31.14
N VAL A 112 12.71 19.25 29.83
CA VAL A 112 11.49 19.53 29.04
C VAL A 112 10.30 18.69 29.49
N SER A 113 10.50 17.40 29.76
CA SER A 113 9.43 16.52 30.24
C SER A 113 9.04 16.85 31.68
N PHE A 114 10.00 17.24 32.51
CA PHE A 114 9.75 17.63 33.89
C PHE A 114 8.98 18.96 33.99
N ASP A 115 9.33 19.95 33.17
CA ASP A 115 8.57 21.20 33.09
C ASP A 115 7.14 20.96 32.59
N SER A 116 6.96 20.04 31.63
CA SER A 116 5.63 19.67 31.14
C SER A 116 4.80 18.93 32.18
N LEU A 117 5.43 18.07 32.99
CA LEU A 117 4.80 17.43 34.15
C LEU A 117 4.30 18.49 35.15
N LYS A 118 5.18 19.45 35.51
CA LYS A 118 4.82 20.56 36.42
C LYS A 118 3.67 21.38 35.86
N ALA A 119 3.69 21.71 34.57
CA ALA A 119 2.61 22.44 33.91
C ALA A 119 1.27 21.69 33.99
N GLY A 120 1.26 20.38 33.72
CA GLY A 120 0.05 19.55 33.84
C GLY A 120 -0.45 19.44 35.29
N ALA A 121 0.45 19.22 36.25
CA ALA A 121 0.10 19.19 37.68
C ALA A 121 -0.48 20.53 38.16
N LEU A 122 0.08 21.66 37.70
CA LEU A 122 -0.46 23.00 37.97
C LEU A 122 -1.87 23.17 37.40
N SER A 123 -2.15 22.65 36.20
CA SER A 123 -3.50 22.66 35.64
C SER A 123 -4.49 21.90 36.50
N VAL A 124 -4.13 20.73 37.02
CA VAL A 124 -5.01 19.93 37.90
C VAL A 124 -5.34 20.68 39.19
N VAL A 125 -4.34 21.23 39.91
CA VAL A 125 -4.61 21.90 41.19
C VAL A 125 -5.40 23.20 41.01
N ARG A 126 -5.30 23.86 39.86
CA ARG A 126 -6.11 25.05 39.52
C ARG A 126 -7.59 24.73 39.25
N MET A 127 -7.92 23.47 39.00
CA MET A 127 -9.30 23.02 38.77
C MET A 127 -10.04 22.66 40.05
N LEU A 128 -9.36 22.65 41.20
CA LEU A 128 -9.99 22.32 42.49
C LEU A 128 -11.17 23.27 42.75
N GLY A 129 -12.33 22.67 42.99
CA GLY A 129 -13.54 23.35 43.38
C GLY A 129 -13.63 23.60 44.87
N ALA A 130 -14.75 24.20 45.30
CA ALA A 130 -15.05 24.35 46.71
C ALA A 130 -15.23 22.96 47.35
N GLY A 131 -14.40 22.64 48.35
CA GLY A 131 -14.41 21.36 49.06
C GLY A 131 -13.48 20.29 48.48
N ASP A 132 -12.89 20.53 47.30
CA ASP A 132 -11.87 19.63 46.76
C ASP A 132 -10.50 19.93 47.37
N GLU A 133 -9.72 18.88 47.62
CA GLU A 133 -8.39 18.97 48.20
C GLU A 133 -7.40 18.14 47.37
N ALA A 134 -6.16 18.61 47.30
CA ALA A 134 -5.08 17.85 46.71
C ALA A 134 -3.89 17.73 47.65
N ALA A 135 -3.14 16.65 47.50
CA ALA A 135 -1.84 16.43 48.13
C ALA A 135 -0.81 16.13 47.04
N ILE A 136 0.44 16.55 47.25
CA ILE A 136 1.52 16.35 46.29
C ILE A 136 2.58 15.46 46.91
N TYR A 137 2.95 14.42 46.17
CA TYR A 137 4.01 13.49 46.47
C TYR A 137 5.01 13.52 45.31
N HIS A 138 6.29 13.38 45.61
CA HIS A 138 7.30 13.13 44.60
C HIS A 138 8.15 11.94 44.98
N PHE A 139 8.89 11.41 44.00
CA PHE A 139 9.83 10.34 44.27
C PHE A 139 11.13 10.50 43.49
N SER A 140 12.23 10.60 44.22
CA SER A 140 13.57 10.59 43.63
C SER A 140 14.67 10.06 44.55
N ASN A 141 14.61 10.26 45.87
CA ASN A 141 15.54 9.67 46.84
C ASN A 141 14.76 9.14 48.06
N GLY A 142 13.70 8.38 47.78
CA GLY A 142 12.59 8.11 48.69
C GLY A 142 11.29 8.63 48.08
N GLY A 143 10.16 8.05 48.48
CA GLY A 143 8.83 8.63 48.24
C GLY A 143 8.53 9.62 49.35
N GLU A 144 8.27 10.88 49.01
CA GLU A 144 8.05 11.94 50.01
C GLU A 144 6.76 12.68 49.74
N ARG A 145 6.05 13.03 50.82
CA ARG A 145 4.92 13.96 50.79
C ARG A 145 5.46 15.38 50.86
N VAL A 146 5.14 16.18 49.84
CA VAL A 146 5.57 17.58 49.71
C VAL A 146 4.63 18.49 50.47
N ILE A 147 3.34 18.23 50.35
CA ILE A 147 2.27 18.96 51.02
C ILE A 147 1.08 18.01 51.25
N GLU A 148 0.42 18.20 52.39
CA GLU A 148 -0.76 17.43 52.81
C GLU A 148 -2.00 17.85 52.00
N PHE A 149 -3.11 17.11 52.17
CA PHE A 149 -4.38 17.48 51.55
C PHE A 149 -4.79 18.89 51.98
N THR A 150 -4.99 19.75 50.99
CA THR A 150 -5.43 21.14 51.19
C THR A 150 -6.18 21.65 49.96
N GLY A 151 -7.12 22.56 50.17
CA GLY A 151 -7.75 23.37 49.12
C GLY A 151 -7.01 24.68 48.83
N ASP A 152 -5.87 24.95 49.47
CA ASP A 152 -5.05 26.15 49.24
C ASP A 152 -4.27 26.03 47.92
N VAL A 153 -4.90 26.45 46.82
CA VAL A 153 -4.33 26.41 45.47
C VAL A 153 -2.96 27.14 45.40
N PRO A 154 -2.78 28.38 45.91
CA PRO A 154 -1.46 29.01 45.97
C PRO A 154 -0.37 28.17 46.67
N ALA A 155 -0.69 27.49 47.76
CA ALA A 155 0.27 26.62 48.45
C ALA A 155 0.66 25.40 47.60
N LEU A 156 -0.32 24.78 46.94
CA LEU A 156 -0.09 23.67 46.00
C LEU A 156 0.76 24.09 44.80
N GLU A 157 0.47 25.25 44.20
CA GLU A 157 1.26 25.78 43.09
C GLU A 157 2.73 26.01 43.49
N SER A 158 2.95 26.57 44.67
CA SER A 158 4.29 26.78 45.22
C SER A 158 5.03 25.45 45.45
N ALA A 159 4.33 24.44 45.99
CA ALA A 159 4.89 23.11 46.19
C ALA A 159 5.31 22.45 44.86
N ILE A 160 4.47 22.53 43.81
CA ILE A 160 4.82 22.02 42.47
C ILE A 160 6.01 22.80 41.90
N ALA A 161 5.99 24.15 41.98
CA ALA A 161 7.05 24.99 41.47
C ALA A 161 8.41 24.71 42.12
N GLY A 162 8.43 24.31 43.39
CA GLY A 162 9.63 23.96 44.15
C GLY A 162 10.25 22.60 43.84
N LEU A 163 9.58 21.73 43.08
CA LEU A 163 10.11 20.41 42.72
C LEU A 163 11.35 20.52 41.84
N SER A 164 12.34 19.67 42.12
CA SER A 164 13.61 19.53 41.40
C SER A 164 13.96 18.06 41.12
N ILE A 165 14.80 17.81 40.12
CA ILE A 165 15.18 16.45 39.67
C ILE A 165 16.19 15.82 40.66
N GLY A 166 15.99 14.54 41.00
CA GLY A 166 16.86 13.68 41.82
C GLY A 166 17.31 12.41 41.07
N ALA A 167 17.61 11.28 41.74
CA ALA A 167 18.40 10.18 41.14
C ALA A 167 17.75 8.78 41.07
N GLY A 168 16.74 8.46 41.88
CA GLY A 168 16.08 7.16 42.03
C GLY A 168 14.59 7.16 41.70
N THR A 169 13.95 5.99 41.67
CA THR A 169 12.56 5.82 41.20
C THR A 169 11.77 4.84 42.10
N PRO A 170 11.51 5.14 43.40
CA PRO A 170 10.70 4.29 44.28
C PRO A 170 9.20 4.54 44.06
N LEU A 171 8.71 4.19 42.87
CA LEU A 171 7.36 4.45 42.38
C LEU A 171 6.29 3.83 43.29
N TYR A 172 6.37 2.52 43.55
CA TYR A 172 5.34 1.81 44.28
C TYR A 172 5.32 2.16 45.77
N HIS A 173 6.48 2.52 46.33
CA HIS A 173 6.56 3.11 47.67
C HIS A 173 5.80 4.43 47.76
N ALA A 174 6.03 5.35 46.82
CA ALA A 174 5.34 6.64 46.79
C ALA A 174 3.83 6.49 46.59
N MET A 175 3.41 5.53 45.73
CA MET A 175 2.00 5.17 45.57
C MET A 175 1.39 4.66 46.88
N SER A 176 2.11 3.79 47.62
CA SER A 176 1.64 3.27 48.90
C SER A 176 1.48 4.37 49.95
N LEU A 177 2.41 5.34 50.02
CA LEU A 177 2.30 6.48 50.93
C LEU A 177 1.07 7.35 50.61
N ALA A 178 0.89 7.69 49.33
CA ALA A 178 -0.27 8.47 48.88
C ALA A 178 -1.59 7.74 49.14
N LEU A 179 -1.61 6.42 48.94
CA LEU A 179 -2.79 5.58 49.19
C LEU A 179 -3.19 5.54 50.66
N GLN A 180 -2.22 5.49 51.59
CA GLN A 180 -2.50 5.53 53.02
C GLN A 180 -3.19 6.83 53.43
N ASP A 181 -2.70 7.97 52.92
CA ASP A 181 -3.29 9.28 53.19
C ASP A 181 -4.68 9.41 52.54
N LEU A 182 -4.86 8.94 51.30
CA LEU A 182 -6.16 8.89 50.63
C LEU A 182 -7.17 8.01 51.39
N ALA A 183 -6.77 6.83 51.83
CA ALA A 183 -7.63 5.90 52.57
C ALA A 183 -8.18 6.55 53.85
N ALA A 184 -7.35 7.32 54.57
CA ALA A 184 -7.75 8.05 55.76
C ALA A 184 -8.61 9.29 55.49
N HIS A 185 -8.64 9.80 54.25
CA HIS A 185 -9.36 11.02 53.89
C HIS A 185 -10.89 10.84 53.95
N PRO A 186 -11.67 11.81 54.46
CA PRO A 186 -13.14 11.72 54.54
C PRO A 186 -13.84 11.93 53.20
N ALA A 187 -13.13 12.35 52.15
CA ALA A 187 -13.72 12.63 50.84
C ALA A 187 -14.38 11.38 50.24
N ALA A 188 -15.55 11.56 49.64
CA ALA A 188 -16.26 10.46 48.99
C ALA A 188 -15.55 9.99 47.70
N ARG A 189 -14.83 10.89 47.02
CA ARG A 189 -14.05 10.58 45.82
C ARG A 189 -12.57 10.71 46.11
N LYS A 190 -11.83 9.66 45.77
CA LYS A 190 -10.40 9.53 46.03
C LYS A 190 -9.71 9.10 44.76
N PHE A 191 -8.83 9.97 44.26
CA PHE A 191 -8.07 9.73 43.04
C PHE A 191 -6.59 9.69 43.36
N LEU A 192 -5.94 8.65 42.86
CA LEU A 192 -4.48 8.52 42.87
C LEU A 192 -3.98 8.75 41.44
N LEU A 193 -3.40 9.92 41.20
CA LEU A 193 -2.86 10.30 39.91
C LEU A 193 -1.34 10.14 39.92
N VAL A 194 -0.83 9.17 39.16
CA VAL A 194 0.57 8.76 39.19
C VAL A 194 1.19 9.03 37.83
N PHE A 195 2.36 9.67 37.84
CA PHE A 195 3.17 9.89 36.65
C PHE A 195 4.55 9.29 36.84
N THR A 196 5.08 8.62 35.81
CA THR A 196 6.47 8.13 35.77
C THR A 196 7.00 7.93 34.36
N ASP A 197 8.30 8.10 34.15
CA ASP A 197 9.00 7.74 32.91
C ASP A 197 9.84 6.46 33.02
N GLY A 198 9.88 5.88 34.21
CA GLY A 198 10.93 4.98 34.64
C GLY A 198 10.48 3.56 34.95
N ILE A 199 11.47 2.76 35.34
CA ILE A 199 11.28 1.45 35.95
C ILE A 199 11.49 1.66 37.44
N ASP A 200 10.59 1.13 38.26
CA ASP A 200 10.81 1.08 39.70
C ASP A 200 12.15 0.38 40.00
N ASN A 201 13.01 1.05 40.77
CA ASN A 201 14.35 0.54 41.07
C ASN A 201 14.69 0.54 42.56
N GLN A 202 13.77 1.01 43.41
CA GLN A 202 14.02 1.29 44.82
C GLN A 202 12.84 0.99 45.75
N SER A 203 11.67 0.54 45.23
CA SER A 203 10.57 0.16 46.12
C SER A 203 10.84 -1.17 46.81
N GLY A 204 10.36 -1.28 48.06
CA GLY A 204 10.30 -2.56 48.78
C GLY A 204 8.96 -3.27 48.59
N GLU A 205 7.96 -2.53 48.11
CA GLU A 205 6.60 -2.96 47.85
C GLU A 205 6.50 -3.75 46.55
N HIS A 206 5.68 -4.80 46.57
CA HIS A 206 5.37 -5.55 45.36
C HIS A 206 4.26 -4.83 44.56
N PRO A 207 4.45 -4.57 43.25
CA PRO A 207 3.53 -3.73 42.45
C PRO A 207 2.07 -4.18 42.51
N LEU A 208 1.83 -5.49 42.42
CA LEU A 208 0.49 -6.04 42.36
C LEU A 208 -0.22 -6.03 43.72
N ASP A 209 0.54 -5.95 44.82
CA ASP A 209 -0.03 -5.85 46.17
C ASP A 209 -0.53 -4.42 46.40
N VAL A 210 0.22 -3.43 45.91
CA VAL A 210 -0.24 -2.02 45.88
C VAL A 210 -1.51 -1.89 45.04
N ALA A 211 -1.59 -2.58 43.90
CA ALA A 211 -2.79 -2.57 43.05
C ALA A 211 -4.03 -3.12 43.77
N ASP A 212 -3.89 -4.22 44.51
CA ASP A 212 -4.98 -4.82 45.29
C ASP A 212 -5.45 -3.89 46.41
N GLU A 213 -4.52 -3.22 47.09
CA GLU A 213 -4.86 -2.27 48.16
C GLU A 213 -5.61 -1.05 47.61
N ILE A 214 -5.22 -0.52 46.44
CA ILE A 214 -5.93 0.59 45.77
C ILE A 214 -7.39 0.22 45.55
N LEU A 215 -7.65 -0.97 45.01
CA LEU A 215 -9.00 -1.47 44.75
C LEU A 215 -9.79 -1.64 46.06
N ALA A 216 -9.16 -2.21 47.08
CA ALA A 216 -9.78 -2.44 48.38
C ALA A 216 -10.22 -1.15 49.08
N GLN A 217 -9.46 -0.06 48.90
CA GLN A 217 -9.75 1.25 49.49
C GLN A 217 -10.74 2.10 48.66
N GLY A 218 -11.23 1.59 47.53
CA GLY A 218 -12.14 2.33 46.65
C GLY A 218 -11.49 3.56 46.00
N VAL A 219 -10.17 3.55 45.84
CA VAL A 219 -9.42 4.64 45.21
C VAL A 219 -9.32 4.38 43.70
N THR A 220 -9.61 5.40 42.89
CA THR A 220 -9.43 5.29 41.43
C THR A 220 -8.01 5.67 41.05
N LEU A 221 -7.27 4.71 40.48
CA LEU A 221 -5.91 4.93 39.98
C LEU A 221 -5.93 5.43 38.54
N PHE A 222 -5.15 6.48 38.31
CA PHE A 222 -4.79 7.00 37.00
C PHE A 222 -3.27 6.95 36.86
N MET A 223 -2.77 5.97 36.11
CA MET A 223 -1.33 5.73 35.94
C MET A 223 -0.87 6.18 34.55
N ILE A 224 0.08 7.11 34.51
CA ILE A 224 0.60 7.71 33.28
C ILE A 224 2.07 7.34 33.12
N GLY A 225 2.37 6.61 32.04
CA GLY A 225 3.74 6.28 31.64
C GLY A 225 4.25 7.25 30.57
N TYR A 226 5.41 7.85 30.77
CA TYR A 226 6.09 8.72 29.79
C TYR A 226 7.26 8.03 29.09
N GLY A 227 7.43 8.33 27.81
CA GLY A 227 8.59 7.90 27.03
C GLY A 227 8.42 6.53 26.36
N SER A 228 9.48 6.08 25.68
CA SER A 228 9.49 4.87 24.85
C SER A 228 9.97 3.61 25.58
N ASN A 229 10.23 3.69 26.89
CA ASN A 229 10.73 2.56 27.66
C ASN A 229 9.65 1.45 27.77
N MET A 230 9.81 0.36 27.03
CA MET A 230 8.86 -0.75 27.02
C MET A 230 8.97 -1.65 28.27
N PHE A 231 10.06 -1.59 29.03
CA PHE A 231 10.34 -2.55 30.09
C PHE A 231 9.40 -2.43 31.30
N SER A 232 8.92 -1.22 31.63
CA SER A 232 7.96 -0.99 32.72
C SER A 232 6.50 -0.91 32.25
N GLN A 233 6.24 -0.88 30.94
CA GLN A 233 4.86 -0.74 30.43
C GLN A 233 3.97 -1.90 30.88
N GLY A 234 4.44 -3.14 30.74
CA GLY A 234 3.63 -4.32 31.09
C GLY A 234 3.20 -4.33 32.55
N ILE A 235 4.14 -4.07 33.47
CA ILE A 235 3.82 -4.07 34.91
C ILE A 235 2.90 -2.90 35.30
N MET A 236 3.09 -1.71 34.74
CA MET A 236 2.21 -0.57 34.99
C MET A 236 0.78 -0.81 34.48
N GLN A 237 0.66 -1.40 33.29
CA GLN A 237 -0.63 -1.82 32.74
C GLN A 237 -1.30 -2.87 33.62
N ASP A 238 -0.54 -3.84 34.12
CA ASP A 238 -1.06 -4.87 35.02
C ASP A 238 -1.52 -4.28 36.35
N VAL A 239 -0.79 -3.33 36.92
CA VAL A 239 -1.15 -2.61 38.16
C VAL A 239 -2.45 -1.83 37.96
N ALA A 240 -2.55 -1.01 36.91
CA ALA A 240 -3.77 -0.25 36.63
C ALA A 240 -4.97 -1.17 36.39
N ARG A 241 -4.80 -2.23 35.59
CA ARG A 241 -5.87 -3.20 35.31
C ARG A 241 -6.33 -3.89 36.60
N ARG A 242 -5.39 -4.33 37.43
CA ARG A 242 -5.68 -5.06 38.68
C ARG A 242 -6.33 -4.17 39.73
N SER A 243 -5.98 -2.88 39.78
CA SER A 243 -6.60 -1.92 40.69
C SER A 243 -7.98 -1.43 40.22
N GLY A 244 -8.46 -1.86 39.04
CA GLY A 244 -9.65 -1.29 38.39
C GLY A 244 -9.45 0.15 37.88
N GLY A 245 -8.21 0.61 37.78
CA GLY A 245 -7.83 1.95 37.32
C GLY A 245 -7.48 1.99 35.83
N TYR A 246 -6.87 3.10 35.42
CA TYR A 246 -6.55 3.41 34.03
C TYR A 246 -5.05 3.54 33.83
N TYR A 247 -4.56 3.02 32.70
CA TYR A 247 -3.19 3.24 32.25
C TYR A 247 -3.18 3.97 30.92
N GLN A 248 -2.41 5.06 30.84
CA GLN A 248 -2.19 5.79 29.60
C GLN A 248 -0.70 6.00 29.38
N ARG A 249 -0.25 5.82 28.13
CA ARG A 249 1.12 6.14 27.70
C ARG A 249 1.13 7.46 26.93
N VAL A 250 2.13 8.28 27.20
CA VAL A 250 2.44 9.50 26.43
C VAL A 250 3.88 9.48 25.95
N TYR A 251 4.10 9.92 24.71
CA TYR A 251 5.43 9.87 24.08
C TYR A 251 6.06 11.25 23.88
N ALA A 252 5.26 12.32 24.01
CA ALA A 252 5.71 13.69 23.84
C ALA A 252 5.33 14.57 25.05
N PRO A 253 6.20 15.51 25.48
CA PRO A 253 5.91 16.40 26.61
C PRO A 253 4.60 17.19 26.47
N ALA A 254 4.25 17.63 25.24
CA ALA A 254 2.99 18.34 24.99
C ALA A 254 1.74 17.46 25.23
N GLN A 255 1.82 16.15 24.96
CA GLN A 255 0.72 15.22 25.23
C GLN A 255 0.53 15.00 26.73
N LEU A 256 1.61 15.03 27.51
CA LEU A 256 1.56 14.87 28.97
C LEU A 256 0.74 15.97 29.64
N ALA A 257 1.07 17.24 29.36
CA ALA A 257 0.34 18.36 29.95
C ALA A 257 -1.13 18.39 29.53
N ALA A 258 -1.42 18.02 28.27
CA ALA A 258 -2.79 17.91 27.79
C ALA A 258 -3.56 16.80 28.50
N LEU A 259 -2.99 15.59 28.57
CA LEU A 259 -3.60 14.45 29.25
C LEU A 259 -3.92 14.75 30.72
N LEU A 260 -2.97 15.36 31.46
CA LEU A 260 -3.19 15.70 32.87
C LEU A 260 -4.31 16.71 33.06
N ARG A 261 -4.42 17.71 32.17
CA ARG A 261 -5.53 18.67 32.17
C ARG A 261 -6.85 17.96 31.92
N ASP A 262 -6.92 17.10 30.90
CA ASP A 262 -8.16 16.40 30.53
C ASP A 262 -8.61 15.43 31.66
N MET A 263 -7.66 14.77 32.34
CA MET A 263 -7.95 13.95 33.52
C MET A 263 -8.40 14.77 34.72
N GLY A 264 -7.81 15.95 34.93
CA GLY A 264 -8.24 16.90 35.95
C GLY A 264 -9.69 17.36 35.73
N GLU A 265 -10.07 17.66 34.49
CA GLU A 265 -11.44 18.03 34.11
C GLU A 265 -12.41 16.89 34.42
N GLU A 266 -12.06 15.64 34.09
CA GLU A 266 -12.89 14.47 34.39
C GLU A 266 -13.00 14.18 35.90
N MET A 267 -11.90 14.30 36.64
CA MET A 267 -11.87 14.04 38.08
C MET A 267 -12.59 15.12 38.89
N LEU A 268 -12.47 16.39 38.49
CA LEU A 268 -12.93 17.54 39.27
C LEU A 268 -14.18 18.19 38.66
N THR A 269 -14.84 17.54 37.70
CA THR A 269 -16.09 18.05 37.13
C THR A 269 -17.15 18.26 38.23
N GLN A 270 -17.77 19.43 38.17
CA GLN A 270 -18.86 19.84 39.07
C GLN A 270 -20.25 19.64 38.44
N ASN A 271 -20.29 19.09 37.24
CA ASN A 271 -21.51 18.77 36.53
C ASN A 271 -21.90 17.31 36.79
N CYS A 272 -23.18 16.99 36.61
CA CYS A 272 -23.60 15.60 36.53
C CYS A 272 -23.05 14.97 35.26
N VAL A 273 -22.39 13.82 35.39
CA VAL A 273 -21.95 13.00 34.26
C VAL A 273 -23.02 11.94 34.01
N ILE A 274 -23.54 11.93 32.79
CA ILE A 274 -24.49 10.93 32.31
C ILE A 274 -23.77 10.10 31.26
N THR A 275 -23.69 8.78 31.47
CA THR A 275 -23.16 7.84 30.46
C THR A 275 -24.20 6.83 30.06
N TRP A 276 -24.27 6.51 28.76
CA TRP A 276 -25.19 5.53 28.21
C TRP A 276 -24.57 4.83 27.00
N GLU A 277 -25.12 3.69 26.63
CA GLU A 277 -24.75 2.98 25.41
C GLU A 277 -25.69 3.39 24.27
N SER A 278 -25.11 3.68 23.10
CA SER A 278 -25.86 4.10 21.92
C SER A 278 -25.55 3.25 20.69
N ASN A 279 -26.34 3.43 19.63
CA ASN A 279 -26.02 2.84 18.32
C ASN A 279 -24.77 3.51 17.72
N CYS A 280 -24.14 2.84 16.76
CA CYS A 280 -22.93 3.35 16.11
C CYS A 280 -23.18 3.96 14.74
N THR A 281 -24.30 3.64 14.09
CA THR A 281 -24.56 4.01 12.70
C THR A 281 -25.05 5.44 12.54
N ASP A 282 -25.69 6.01 13.56
CA ASP A 282 -26.26 7.35 13.47
C ASP A 282 -25.18 8.41 13.72
N SER A 283 -25.11 9.40 12.83
CA SER A 283 -24.22 10.55 12.99
C SER A 283 -24.95 11.81 13.45
N LEU A 284 -26.26 11.95 13.25
CA LEU A 284 -27.05 13.08 13.74
C LEU A 284 -27.92 12.62 14.91
N ARG A 285 -27.75 13.25 16.08
CA ARG A 285 -28.40 12.83 17.32
C ARG A 285 -29.11 13.98 18.00
N ALA A 286 -30.40 13.78 18.25
CA ALA A 286 -31.22 14.64 19.09
C ALA A 286 -31.22 14.07 20.51
N LEU A 287 -30.62 14.79 21.45
CA LEU A 287 -30.64 14.44 22.87
C LEU A 287 -31.63 15.32 23.60
N HIS A 288 -32.42 14.68 24.46
CA HIS A 288 -33.31 15.32 25.41
C HIS A 288 -32.98 14.79 26.81
N VAL A 289 -32.67 15.70 27.72
CA VAL A 289 -32.37 15.39 29.13
C VAL A 289 -33.50 15.93 29.99
N THR A 290 -34.03 15.08 30.85
CA THR A 290 -35.04 15.46 31.84
C THR A 290 -34.43 15.37 33.23
N ALA A 291 -34.52 16.44 34.01
CA ALA A 291 -34.17 16.49 35.42
C ALA A 291 -35.44 16.57 36.27
N GLN A 292 -35.54 15.74 37.31
CA GLN A 292 -36.62 15.80 38.29
C GLN A 292 -36.03 15.95 39.70
N TYR A 293 -36.49 16.97 40.43
CA TYR A 293 -36.04 17.24 41.79
C TYR A 293 -37.13 17.95 42.59
N GLN A 294 -37.44 17.44 43.78
CA GLN A 294 -38.47 17.99 44.69
C GLN A 294 -39.85 18.24 44.03
N GLY A 295 -40.22 17.42 43.04
CA GLY A 295 -41.49 17.54 42.30
C GLY A 295 -41.48 18.53 41.14
N GLU A 296 -40.39 19.26 40.95
CA GLU A 296 -40.14 20.11 39.77
C GLU A 296 -39.48 19.29 38.66
N VAL A 297 -39.76 19.67 37.42
CA VAL A 297 -39.20 19.04 36.21
C VAL A 297 -38.57 20.13 35.36
N ALA A 298 -37.35 19.88 34.90
CA ALA A 298 -36.64 20.72 33.94
C ALA A 298 -36.14 19.87 32.78
N GLU A 299 -36.04 20.47 31.60
CA GLU A 299 -35.68 19.79 30.36
C GLU A 299 -34.61 20.58 29.62
N ALA A 300 -33.72 19.86 28.94
CA ALA A 300 -32.74 20.44 28.02
C ALA A 300 -32.64 19.59 26.75
N ASP A 301 -32.68 20.26 25.60
CA ASP A 301 -32.58 19.64 24.28
C ASP A 301 -31.31 20.10 23.57
N THR A 302 -30.71 19.21 22.79
CA THR A 302 -29.66 19.58 21.85
C THR A 302 -29.63 18.65 20.65
N LEU A 303 -29.11 19.16 19.53
CA LEU A 303 -28.87 18.42 18.31
C LEU A 303 -27.38 18.53 18.00
N PHE A 304 -26.70 17.40 17.85
CA PHE A 304 -25.28 17.39 17.54
C PHE A 304 -24.93 16.29 16.53
N VAL A 305 -23.76 16.46 15.90
CA VAL A 305 -23.20 15.47 14.99
C VAL A 305 -22.15 14.66 15.76
N SER A 306 -22.39 13.36 15.92
CA SER A 306 -21.43 12.42 16.48
C SER A 306 -20.59 11.77 15.38
N PRO A 307 -19.44 11.17 15.74
CA PRO A 307 -18.83 10.14 14.91
C PRO A 307 -19.79 8.97 14.71
N TRP A 308 -19.45 8.10 13.76
CA TRP A 308 -20.26 6.92 13.45
C TRP A 308 -19.37 5.74 13.04
N ARG A 309 -19.88 4.52 13.08
CA ARG A 309 -19.21 3.36 12.51
C ARG A 309 -20.26 2.45 11.87
N PRO A 310 -20.03 1.96 10.63
CA PRO A 310 -20.94 1.01 10.00
C PRO A 310 -20.93 -0.32 10.75
N ASP A 311 -22.07 -1.00 10.76
CA ASP A 311 -22.20 -2.34 11.34
C ASP A 311 -21.47 -3.41 10.52
N GLU A 312 -21.19 -3.14 9.25
CA GLU A 312 -20.46 -4.02 8.34
C GLU A 312 -19.22 -3.31 7.78
N LEU A 313 -18.09 -4.00 7.83
CA LEU A 313 -16.81 -3.56 7.28
C LEU A 313 -16.25 -4.67 6.39
N THR A 314 -15.57 -4.28 5.32
CA THR A 314 -14.82 -5.19 4.44
C THR A 314 -13.36 -4.81 4.46
N LEU A 315 -12.50 -5.77 4.81
CA LEU A 315 -11.06 -5.64 4.57
C LEU A 315 -10.75 -6.19 3.17
N GLN A 316 -10.26 -5.35 2.29
CA GLN A 316 -9.96 -5.71 0.91
C GLN A 316 -8.46 -5.61 0.69
N VAL A 317 -7.85 -6.65 0.12
CA VAL A 317 -6.48 -6.52 -0.37
C VAL A 317 -6.52 -5.72 -1.67
N GLY A 318 -5.61 -4.75 -1.81
CA GLY A 318 -5.43 -3.95 -3.01
C GLY A 318 -3.96 -3.86 -3.39
N GLY A 319 -3.66 -3.85 -4.68
CA GLY A 319 -2.28 -3.79 -5.15
C GLY A 319 -2.21 -3.67 -6.67
N PRO A 320 -0.99 -3.70 -7.25
CA PRO A 320 -0.85 -3.79 -8.69
C PRO A 320 -1.52 -5.07 -9.19
N ALA A 321 -2.20 -4.99 -10.34
CA ALA A 321 -2.80 -6.16 -10.98
C ALA A 321 -1.74 -7.14 -11.53
N ARG A 322 -0.49 -6.66 -11.71
CA ARG A 322 0.60 -7.39 -12.35
C ARG A 322 1.97 -6.99 -11.81
N MET A 323 2.89 -7.95 -11.74
CA MET A 323 4.30 -7.74 -11.39
C MET A 323 5.24 -8.64 -12.23
N LEU A 324 6.41 -8.12 -12.63
CA LEU A 324 7.49 -8.89 -13.27
C LEU A 324 8.46 -9.45 -12.22
N PRO A 325 9.28 -10.46 -12.53
CA PRO A 325 10.26 -11.00 -11.59
C PRO A 325 11.25 -9.91 -11.17
N GLY A 326 11.37 -9.68 -9.87
CA GLY A 326 12.20 -8.64 -9.28
C GLY A 326 11.48 -7.32 -9.00
N ASP A 327 10.31 -7.07 -9.59
CA ASP A 327 9.50 -5.88 -9.34
C ASP A 327 9.06 -5.80 -7.88
N ARG A 328 8.81 -4.57 -7.41
CA ARG A 328 8.27 -4.29 -6.09
C ARG A 328 6.93 -3.61 -6.20
N GLY A 329 5.94 -4.14 -5.49
CA GLY A 329 4.59 -3.61 -5.40
C GLY A 329 4.24 -3.34 -3.93
N ILE A 330 3.49 -2.28 -3.67
CA ILE A 330 2.88 -2.09 -2.36
C ILE A 330 1.52 -2.75 -2.39
N ILE A 331 1.30 -3.67 -1.47
CA ILE A 331 0.03 -4.32 -1.24
C ILE A 331 -0.60 -3.62 -0.04
N TYR A 332 -1.71 -2.94 -0.28
CA TYR A 332 -2.51 -2.32 0.77
C TYR A 332 -3.59 -3.29 1.23
N VAL A 333 -3.92 -3.21 2.51
CA VAL A 333 -5.19 -3.69 3.04
C VAL A 333 -6.06 -2.46 3.23
N ASP A 334 -7.19 -2.44 2.56
CA ASP A 334 -8.15 -1.35 2.53
C ASP A 334 -9.35 -1.69 3.42
N LEU A 335 -9.95 -0.66 4.01
CA LEU A 335 -11.15 -0.75 4.82
C LEU A 335 -12.29 -0.03 4.09
N ASP A 336 -13.36 -0.78 3.82
CA ASP A 336 -14.56 -0.29 3.10
C ASP A 336 -15.86 -0.62 3.86
N PRO A 337 -16.76 0.35 4.10
CA PRO A 337 -16.59 1.76 3.81
C PRO A 337 -15.55 2.41 4.73
N ARG A 338 -15.08 3.60 4.33
CA ARG A 338 -14.09 4.35 5.10
C ARG A 338 -14.63 4.69 6.49
N VAL A 339 -13.76 4.60 7.49
CA VAL A 339 -14.11 4.94 8.89
C VAL A 339 -13.74 6.39 9.22
N PRO A 340 -14.52 7.06 10.09
CA PRO A 340 -14.22 8.41 10.54
C PRO A 340 -12.96 8.47 11.41
N ARG A 341 -12.30 9.64 11.47
CA ARG A 341 -11.03 9.81 12.20
C ARG A 341 -11.19 10.00 13.69
N GLU A 342 -12.40 10.26 14.13
CA GLU A 342 -12.73 10.59 15.50
C GLU A 342 -12.87 9.35 16.39
N LEU A 343 -12.94 8.15 15.80
CA LEU A 343 -13.06 6.90 16.54
C LEU A 343 -11.81 6.02 16.40
N PRO A 344 -11.22 5.56 17.52
CA PRO A 344 -10.05 4.70 17.47
C PRO A 344 -10.38 3.32 16.88
N LEU A 345 -9.38 2.72 16.23
CA LEU A 345 -9.44 1.40 15.64
C LEU A 345 -8.29 0.54 16.18
N SER A 346 -8.60 -0.64 16.68
CA SER A 346 -7.60 -1.68 16.92
C SER A 346 -7.80 -2.79 15.90
N PHE A 347 -6.71 -3.33 15.37
CA PHE A 347 -6.79 -4.45 14.45
C PHE A 347 -5.67 -5.45 14.68
N ASP A 348 -6.00 -6.71 14.41
CA ASP A 348 -5.08 -7.83 14.30
C ASP A 348 -5.55 -8.69 13.13
N PHE A 349 -4.68 -8.93 12.14
CA PHE A 349 -5.01 -9.82 11.03
C PHE A 349 -3.77 -10.49 10.47
N LEU A 350 -3.98 -11.59 9.75
CA LEU A 350 -2.96 -12.28 9.00
C LEU A 350 -3.12 -11.97 7.51
N LEU A 351 -2.02 -11.59 6.87
CA LEU A 351 -1.91 -11.53 5.42
C LEU A 351 -1.18 -12.78 4.93
N ARG A 352 -1.80 -13.52 4.00
CA ARG A 352 -1.27 -14.74 3.41
C ARG A 352 -0.89 -14.50 1.96
N THR A 353 0.32 -14.92 1.60
CA THR A 353 0.88 -14.84 0.24
C THR A 353 1.55 -16.16 -0.10
N ASP A 354 1.80 -16.41 -1.38
CA ASP A 354 2.67 -17.51 -1.82
C ASP A 354 4.15 -17.14 -1.58
N PRO A 355 4.86 -17.80 -0.65
CA PRO A 355 6.26 -17.48 -0.35
C PRO A 355 7.26 -17.87 -1.44
N GLU A 356 6.88 -18.71 -2.40
CA GLU A 356 7.74 -19.06 -3.53
C GLU A 356 7.74 -17.95 -4.60
N LEU A 357 6.75 -17.07 -4.55
CA LEU A 357 6.46 -16.09 -5.60
C LEU A 357 6.49 -14.65 -5.10
N LEU A 358 6.26 -14.42 -3.81
CA LEU A 358 6.28 -13.11 -3.18
C LEU A 358 7.07 -13.12 -1.89
N GLU A 359 8.02 -12.20 -1.77
CA GLU A 359 8.77 -11.95 -0.54
C GLU A 359 8.65 -10.48 -0.10
N PRO A 360 8.66 -10.17 1.21
CA PRO A 360 8.65 -8.79 1.65
C PRO A 360 10.01 -8.16 1.40
N THR A 361 10.02 -6.96 0.82
CA THR A 361 11.27 -6.18 0.62
C THR A 361 11.90 -5.80 1.96
N ALA A 362 11.06 -5.53 2.95
CA ALA A 362 11.41 -5.32 4.35
C ALA A 362 10.23 -5.70 5.23
N LEU A 363 10.49 -6.12 6.47
CA LEU A 363 9.45 -6.33 7.49
C LEU A 363 9.11 -5.00 8.18
N VAL A 364 8.75 -4.01 7.37
CA VAL A 364 8.30 -2.69 7.83
C VAL A 364 6.98 -2.37 7.12
N PRO A 365 5.91 -2.06 7.87
CA PRO A 365 4.62 -1.72 7.27
C PRO A 365 4.69 -0.36 6.56
N VAL A 366 3.97 -0.23 5.46
CA VAL A 366 3.75 1.03 4.76
C VAL A 366 2.57 1.75 5.43
N THR A 367 2.86 2.80 6.18
CA THR A 367 1.85 3.59 6.92
C THR A 367 1.63 4.98 6.33
N LEU A 368 2.57 5.49 5.51
CA LEU A 368 2.43 6.81 4.88
C LEU A 368 1.28 6.81 3.86
N GLY A 369 0.37 7.77 3.97
CA GLY A 369 -0.83 7.86 3.13
C GLY A 369 -1.93 6.87 3.50
N THR A 370 -1.88 6.29 4.70
CA THR A 370 -2.87 5.32 5.21
C THR A 370 -3.55 5.79 6.49
N ILE A 371 -4.60 5.11 6.92
CA ILE A 371 -5.27 5.29 8.22
C ILE A 371 -4.26 5.17 9.37
N THR A 372 -3.26 4.30 9.25
CA THR A 372 -2.23 4.07 10.29
C THR A 372 -1.08 5.06 10.24
N GLN A 373 -1.16 6.13 9.44
CA GLN A 373 -0.15 7.18 9.42
C GLN A 373 0.05 7.77 10.83
N ASN A 374 1.32 8.00 11.19
CA ASN A 374 1.75 8.46 12.52
C ASN A 374 1.46 7.47 13.67
N THR A 375 1.08 6.23 13.38
CA THR A 375 0.89 5.17 14.36
C THR A 375 1.89 4.05 14.16
N THR A 376 2.36 3.46 15.25
CA THR A 376 3.21 2.27 15.19
C THR A 376 2.35 1.04 14.92
N VAL A 377 2.55 0.42 13.75
CA VAL A 377 1.96 -0.88 13.41
C VAL A 377 3.05 -1.94 13.57
N GLN A 378 2.73 -3.02 14.28
CA GLN A 378 3.62 -4.17 14.36
C GLN A 378 3.41 -5.06 13.13
N LEU A 379 4.51 -5.46 12.49
CA LEU A 379 4.53 -6.39 11.37
C LEU A 379 5.47 -7.54 11.69
N ASN A 380 4.89 -8.73 11.92
CA ASN A 380 5.65 -9.92 12.30
C ASN A 380 5.49 -11.01 11.24
N LYS A 381 6.60 -11.56 10.74
CA LYS A 381 6.58 -12.77 9.92
C LYS A 381 6.47 -13.99 10.83
N LEU A 382 5.33 -14.68 10.78
CA LEU A 382 5.10 -15.88 11.61
C LEU A 382 5.78 -17.11 10.99
N ARG A 383 5.64 -17.24 9.67
CA ARG A 383 6.25 -18.28 8.83
C ARG A 383 6.33 -17.77 7.38
N PRO A 384 7.04 -18.44 6.45
CA PRO A 384 7.04 -18.03 5.06
C PRO A 384 5.63 -17.84 4.51
N GLY A 385 5.36 -16.67 3.92
CA GLY A 385 4.08 -16.33 3.29
C GLY A 385 2.97 -15.95 4.27
N VAL A 386 3.22 -15.83 5.58
CA VAL A 386 2.21 -15.42 6.57
C VAL A 386 2.75 -14.31 7.45
N TYR A 387 2.10 -13.15 7.38
CA TYR A 387 2.49 -11.92 8.06
C TYR A 387 1.36 -11.45 8.96
N ARG A 388 1.65 -11.21 10.24
CA ARG A 388 0.69 -10.66 11.20
C ARG A 388 0.87 -9.16 11.31
N PHE A 389 -0.21 -8.43 11.12
CA PHE A 389 -0.30 -6.99 11.37
C PHE A 389 -1.10 -6.79 12.64
N SER A 390 -0.59 -5.97 13.56
CA SER A 390 -1.31 -5.62 14.77
C SER A 390 -1.04 -4.18 15.21
N ALA A 391 -2.10 -3.49 15.60
CA ALA A 391 -2.04 -2.17 16.23
C ALA A 391 -3.26 -1.97 17.14
N GLU A 392 -3.06 -1.25 18.24
CA GLU A 392 -4.11 -0.96 19.20
C GLU A 392 -4.35 0.55 19.30
N PHE A 393 -5.61 0.94 19.44
CA PHE A 393 -6.06 2.32 19.63
C PHE A 393 -5.53 3.30 18.55
N VAL A 394 -5.50 2.85 17.30
CA VAL A 394 -5.09 3.66 16.14
C VAL A 394 -6.11 4.77 15.94
N GLN A 395 -5.67 6.02 16.07
CA GLN A 395 -6.44 7.19 15.64
C GLN A 395 -6.18 7.42 14.15
N PRO A 396 -7.20 7.35 13.27
CA PRO A 396 -6.98 7.45 11.83
C PRO A 396 -6.28 8.75 11.41
N GLY A 397 -5.07 8.62 10.87
CA GLY A 397 -4.27 9.76 10.40
C GLY A 397 -4.77 10.37 9.09
N MET A 398 -5.48 9.60 8.27
CA MET A 398 -5.95 9.97 6.93
C MET A 398 -7.35 9.41 6.66
N GLU A 399 -8.19 10.14 5.91
CA GLU A 399 -9.50 9.69 5.40
C GLU A 399 -9.37 8.85 4.10
N THR A 400 -8.36 7.98 4.06
CA THR A 400 -8.16 7.04 2.94
C THR A 400 -8.85 5.71 3.25
N GLY A 401 -9.08 4.89 2.21
CA GLY A 401 -9.46 3.48 2.42
C GLY A 401 -8.29 2.62 2.92
N HIS A 402 -7.05 2.98 2.57
CA HIS A 402 -5.85 2.22 2.95
C HIS A 402 -5.68 2.16 4.46
N LEU A 403 -5.81 0.98 5.07
CA LEU A 403 -5.55 0.73 6.48
C LEU A 403 -4.05 0.73 6.76
N VAL A 404 -3.33 -0.15 6.07
CA VAL A 404 -1.88 -0.35 6.15
C VAL A 404 -1.42 -1.10 4.89
N GLY A 405 -0.16 -0.96 4.50
CA GLY A 405 0.42 -1.73 3.40
C GLY A 405 1.69 -2.49 3.75
N ILE A 406 2.17 -3.28 2.79
CA ILE A 406 3.46 -3.96 2.80
C ILE A 406 4.08 -3.94 1.40
N SER A 407 5.37 -3.66 1.32
CA SER A 407 6.09 -3.75 0.05
C SER A 407 6.55 -5.18 -0.20
N LEU A 408 5.95 -5.83 -1.19
CA LEU A 408 6.33 -7.16 -1.65
C LEU A 408 7.14 -7.06 -2.94
N ARG A 409 8.04 -8.03 -3.12
CA ARG A 409 8.84 -8.23 -4.31
C ARG A 409 8.41 -9.54 -4.98
N ALA A 410 8.20 -9.50 -6.28
CA ALA A 410 7.93 -10.70 -7.06
C ALA A 410 9.21 -11.50 -7.30
N LEU A 411 9.14 -12.81 -7.09
CA LEU A 411 10.23 -13.74 -7.32
C LEU A 411 10.15 -14.33 -8.73
N ALA A 412 11.28 -14.84 -9.21
CA ALA A 412 11.31 -15.63 -10.43
C ALA A 412 10.52 -16.93 -10.22
N ALA A 413 9.75 -17.28 -11.24
CA ALA A 413 8.90 -18.46 -11.27
C ALA A 413 9.11 -19.17 -12.62
N THR A 414 8.56 -20.36 -12.76
CA THR A 414 8.74 -21.15 -13.98
C THR A 414 7.68 -20.86 -15.05
N SER A 415 6.61 -20.15 -14.70
CA SER A 415 5.52 -19.78 -15.61
C SER A 415 4.72 -18.60 -15.06
N SER A 416 4.15 -17.79 -15.94
CA SER A 416 3.20 -16.73 -15.56
C SER A 416 1.99 -17.33 -14.85
N ARG A 417 1.60 -16.78 -13.69
CA ARG A 417 0.43 -17.27 -12.94
C ARG A 417 -0.16 -16.18 -12.05
N LEU A 418 -1.45 -16.34 -11.74
CA LEU A 418 -2.12 -15.54 -10.72
C LEU A 418 -1.70 -16.01 -9.33
N VAL A 419 -1.26 -15.06 -8.51
CA VAL A 419 -0.86 -15.25 -7.12
C VAL A 419 -1.90 -14.60 -6.24
N HIS A 420 -2.50 -15.41 -5.37
CA HIS A 420 -3.54 -14.95 -4.47
C HIS A 420 -2.92 -14.37 -3.21
N ILE A 421 -3.44 -13.24 -2.79
CA ILE A 421 -3.15 -12.62 -1.50
C ILE A 421 -4.46 -12.55 -0.73
N GLU A 422 -4.48 -13.19 0.43
CA GLU A 422 -5.69 -13.35 1.23
C GLU A 422 -5.48 -12.79 2.62
N ILE A 423 -6.58 -12.36 3.23
CA ILE A 423 -6.63 -11.97 4.63
C ILE A 423 -7.26 -13.13 5.40
N ASP A 424 -6.64 -13.48 6.52
CA ASP A 424 -7.07 -14.56 7.40
C ASP A 424 -7.10 -14.04 8.85
N SER A 425 -7.92 -14.66 9.70
CA SER A 425 -7.95 -14.45 11.15
C SER A 425 -8.02 -12.97 11.54
N VAL A 426 -9.09 -12.29 11.11
CA VAL A 426 -9.28 -10.85 11.33
C VAL A 426 -9.98 -10.58 12.66
N ILE A 427 -9.41 -9.67 13.43
CA ILE A 427 -10.00 -9.07 14.62
C ILE A 427 -9.91 -7.56 14.43
N LEU A 428 -11.05 -6.88 14.28
CA LEU A 428 -11.13 -5.44 14.53
C LEU A 428 -11.80 -5.24 15.88
N SER A 429 -11.12 -4.53 16.76
CA SER A 429 -11.56 -4.24 18.12
C SER A 429 -11.43 -2.74 18.38
N SER A 430 -11.87 -2.28 19.56
CA SER A 430 -12.04 -0.87 19.95
C SER A 430 -13.36 -0.23 19.48
N GLY A 431 -14.26 -0.03 20.45
CA GLY A 431 -15.50 0.73 20.28
C GLY A 431 -16.63 -0.07 19.65
N CYS A 432 -17.24 0.48 18.61
CA CYS A 432 -18.42 -0.04 17.95
C CYS A 432 -18.28 -1.49 17.47
N PRO A 433 -19.29 -2.35 17.72
CA PRO A 433 -19.32 -3.70 17.19
C PRO A 433 -19.56 -3.65 15.68
N ASN A 434 -18.76 -4.41 14.93
CA ASN A 434 -18.89 -4.50 13.48
C ASN A 434 -18.65 -5.93 13.04
N THR A 435 -19.42 -6.37 12.05
CA THR A 435 -19.16 -7.60 11.31
C THR A 435 -18.12 -7.31 10.25
N VAL A 436 -17.04 -8.08 10.23
CA VAL A 436 -15.94 -7.88 9.30
C VAL A 436 -15.91 -9.02 8.29
N SER A 437 -16.01 -8.66 7.02
CA SER A 437 -15.76 -9.55 5.90
C SER A 437 -14.41 -9.26 5.26
N THR A 438 -13.89 -10.20 4.48
CA THR A 438 -12.59 -10.07 3.82
C THR A 438 -12.70 -10.37 2.34
N SER A 439 -11.98 -9.60 1.52
CA SER A 439 -11.76 -9.89 0.11
C SER A 439 -10.27 -9.98 -0.17
N GLY A 440 -9.86 -11.07 -0.82
CA GLY A 440 -8.49 -11.22 -1.32
C GLY A 440 -8.25 -10.40 -2.59
N HIS A 441 -7.01 -10.45 -3.06
CA HIS A 441 -6.57 -9.87 -4.33
C HIS A 441 -5.75 -10.89 -5.11
N GLU A 442 -5.83 -10.81 -6.43
CA GLU A 442 -5.02 -11.62 -7.33
C GLU A 442 -4.04 -10.73 -8.08
N ILE A 443 -2.77 -11.14 -8.07
CA ILE A 443 -1.70 -10.47 -8.81
C ILE A 443 -1.16 -11.44 -9.84
N GLU A 444 -1.11 -11.02 -11.10
CA GLU A 444 -0.41 -11.76 -12.14
C GLU A 444 1.11 -11.58 -11.98
N ILE A 445 1.82 -12.65 -11.62
CA ILE A 445 3.29 -12.66 -11.69
C ILE A 445 3.70 -13.25 -13.02
N CYS A 446 4.20 -12.39 -13.90
CA CYS A 446 4.60 -12.76 -15.24
C CYS A 446 5.99 -13.40 -15.21
N GLN A 447 6.20 -14.44 -16.02
CA GLN A 447 7.54 -14.98 -16.28
C GLN A 447 7.91 -14.72 -17.71
N CYS A 448 9.13 -14.22 -17.89
CA CYS A 448 9.64 -13.80 -19.17
C CYS A 448 10.92 -14.58 -19.53
N GLU A 449 11.17 -15.77 -18.96
CA GLU A 449 12.39 -16.57 -19.22
C GLU A 449 12.02 -17.98 -19.74
N GLU A 450 12.42 -18.32 -20.98
CA GLU A 450 12.26 -19.65 -21.58
C GLU A 450 13.63 -20.27 -21.88
N THR A 451 13.89 -21.52 -21.49
CA THR A 451 15.12 -22.23 -21.90
C THR A 451 14.95 -22.81 -23.29
N LEU A 452 15.83 -22.43 -24.22
CA LEU A 452 15.78 -22.86 -25.61
C LEU A 452 16.66 -24.09 -25.86
N THR A 453 16.20 -24.96 -26.76
CA THR A 453 17.03 -26.06 -27.28
C THR A 453 17.68 -25.63 -28.60
N ALA A 454 18.99 -25.43 -28.58
CA ALA A 454 19.76 -25.11 -29.77
C ALA A 454 20.24 -26.39 -30.48
N ARG A 455 20.20 -26.39 -31.81
CA ARG A 455 20.85 -27.35 -32.70
C ARG A 455 22.21 -26.82 -33.12
N MET A 456 23.23 -27.67 -33.05
CA MET A 456 24.61 -27.36 -33.44
C MET A 456 24.99 -28.18 -34.66
N ASP A 457 25.84 -27.63 -35.54
CA ASP A 457 26.42 -28.40 -36.65
C ASP A 457 27.27 -29.55 -36.10
N THR A 458 26.94 -30.80 -36.47
CA THR A 458 27.47 -32.01 -35.80
C THR A 458 28.90 -32.38 -36.19
N THR A 459 29.48 -31.74 -37.21
CA THR A 459 30.87 -32.02 -37.64
C THR A 459 31.53 -30.76 -38.17
N VAL A 460 32.28 -30.08 -37.30
CA VAL A 460 33.08 -28.90 -37.65
C VAL A 460 34.55 -29.29 -37.56
N VAL A 461 35.28 -29.28 -38.68
CA VAL A 461 36.70 -29.65 -38.74
C VAL A 461 37.52 -28.40 -39.05
N SER A 462 38.36 -27.99 -38.10
CA SER A 462 39.30 -26.88 -38.27
C SER A 462 40.68 -27.42 -38.68
N PRO A 463 41.27 -26.94 -39.78
CA PRO A 463 42.70 -27.08 -40.02
C PRO A 463 43.48 -26.38 -38.90
N SER A 464 44.55 -27.02 -38.41
CA SER A 464 45.37 -26.51 -37.31
C SER A 464 45.89 -25.09 -37.59
N GLY A 465 45.53 -24.12 -36.74
CA GLY A 465 45.93 -22.72 -36.86
C GLY A 465 44.95 -21.85 -37.64
N GLU A 466 43.86 -22.40 -38.15
CA GLU A 466 42.83 -21.67 -38.89
C GLU A 466 41.59 -21.37 -38.05
N ASP A 467 40.84 -20.38 -38.51
CA ASP A 467 39.55 -20.01 -37.92
C ASP A 467 38.47 -21.01 -38.34
N VAL A 468 37.57 -21.29 -37.43
CA VAL A 468 36.48 -22.24 -37.61
C VAL A 468 35.20 -21.69 -37.01
N ASP A 469 34.14 -21.74 -37.81
CA ASP A 469 32.83 -21.24 -37.41
C ASP A 469 31.97 -22.42 -36.95
N VAL A 470 31.50 -22.36 -35.71
CA VAL A 470 30.53 -23.31 -35.15
C VAL A 470 29.16 -22.65 -35.19
N ARG A 471 28.23 -23.23 -35.94
CA ARG A 471 26.86 -22.69 -36.10
C ARG A 471 25.91 -23.26 -35.05
N PHE A 472 25.17 -22.38 -34.41
CA PHE A 472 24.15 -22.69 -33.42
C PHE A 472 22.83 -22.07 -33.85
N CYS A 473 21.80 -22.87 -34.04
CA CYS A 473 20.46 -22.42 -34.43
C CYS A 473 19.42 -22.87 -33.39
N TRP A 474 18.33 -22.15 -33.20
CA TRP A 474 17.25 -22.54 -32.30
C TRP A 474 15.90 -22.14 -32.87
N GLU A 475 14.84 -22.71 -32.32
CA GLU A 475 13.45 -22.43 -32.72
C GLU A 475 12.73 -21.72 -31.57
N TYR A 476 11.80 -20.79 -31.88
CA TYR A 476 10.94 -20.11 -30.90
C TYR A 476 9.57 -20.77 -30.79
N PHE A 477 9.03 -20.84 -29.57
CA PHE A 477 7.68 -21.33 -29.31
C PHE A 477 6.77 -20.20 -28.78
N GLY A 478 6.58 -19.16 -29.60
CA GLY A 478 5.67 -18.04 -29.33
C GLY A 478 6.35 -16.69 -29.42
N GLY A 479 5.84 -15.81 -30.30
CA GLY A 479 6.41 -14.48 -30.53
C GLY A 479 7.90 -14.48 -30.90
N GLN A 480 8.50 -13.31 -31.05
CA GLN A 480 9.96 -13.17 -31.12
C GLN A 480 10.46 -12.79 -29.73
N ALA A 481 11.48 -13.49 -29.22
CA ALA A 481 12.14 -13.10 -27.97
C ALA A 481 12.82 -11.74 -28.12
N GLU A 482 12.74 -10.87 -27.12
CA GLU A 482 13.45 -9.58 -27.09
C GLU A 482 14.94 -9.74 -26.84
N GLN A 483 15.35 -10.82 -26.17
CA GLN A 483 16.75 -11.07 -25.89
C GLN A 483 17.02 -12.56 -25.71
N LEU A 484 18.23 -12.97 -26.03
CA LEU A 484 18.77 -14.29 -25.77
C LEU A 484 20.02 -14.19 -24.93
N ARG A 485 20.25 -15.19 -24.07
CA ARG A 485 21.49 -15.33 -23.32
C ARG A 485 21.98 -16.77 -23.38
N GLY A 486 23.23 -16.96 -23.79
CA GLY A 486 23.91 -18.25 -23.84
C GLY A 486 25.21 -18.25 -23.06
N GLU A 487 25.42 -19.27 -22.24
CA GLU A 487 26.74 -19.58 -21.70
C GLU A 487 27.40 -20.62 -22.61
N VAL A 488 28.55 -20.29 -23.20
CA VAL A 488 29.37 -21.19 -24.02
C VAL A 488 30.54 -21.71 -23.19
N ARG A 489 30.86 -23.00 -23.30
CA ARG A 489 32.04 -23.63 -22.71
C ARG A 489 32.87 -24.32 -23.79
N PHE A 490 34.19 -24.23 -23.70
CA PHE A 490 35.15 -24.82 -24.64
C PHE A 490 36.51 -25.03 -23.95
N ASP A 491 37.39 -25.88 -24.51
CA ASP A 491 38.74 -26.09 -24.01
C ASP A 491 39.71 -25.04 -24.59
N GLU A 492 40.09 -24.08 -23.75
CA GLU A 492 41.00 -22.99 -24.12
C GLU A 492 42.41 -23.43 -24.50
N THR A 493 42.80 -24.67 -24.17
CA THR A 493 44.10 -25.21 -24.59
C THR A 493 44.10 -25.64 -26.05
N ILE A 494 42.91 -25.82 -26.65
CA ILE A 494 42.69 -26.32 -28.01
C ILE A 494 42.15 -25.21 -28.93
N LEU A 495 41.21 -24.40 -28.44
CA LEU A 495 40.58 -23.31 -29.19
C LEU A 495 40.77 -21.95 -28.50
N SER A 496 40.94 -20.90 -29.28
CA SER A 496 40.82 -19.51 -28.83
C SER A 496 39.57 -18.88 -29.44
N PHE A 497 38.69 -18.29 -28.63
CA PHE A 497 37.53 -17.55 -29.17
C PHE A 497 37.98 -16.31 -29.94
N VAL A 498 37.43 -16.11 -31.14
CA VAL A 498 37.75 -14.98 -32.02
C VAL A 498 36.64 -13.94 -31.98
N ASP A 499 35.43 -14.31 -32.41
CA ASP A 499 34.25 -13.46 -32.39
C ASP A 499 32.93 -14.26 -32.46
N VAL A 500 31.82 -13.56 -32.21
CA VAL A 500 30.47 -14.06 -32.48
C VAL A 500 29.89 -13.26 -33.62
N LEU A 501 29.36 -13.97 -34.61
CA LEU A 501 28.75 -13.40 -35.79
C LEU A 501 27.28 -13.79 -35.85
N SER A 502 26.45 -12.88 -36.32
CA SER A 502 25.08 -13.20 -36.68
C SER A 502 25.07 -13.95 -38.00
N ALA A 503 24.41 -15.11 -38.04
CA ALA A 503 24.31 -15.88 -39.28
C ALA A 503 23.40 -15.22 -40.33
N ASP A 504 22.54 -14.29 -39.88
CA ASP A 504 21.66 -13.48 -40.71
C ASP A 504 21.50 -12.07 -40.13
N LEU A 505 20.73 -11.21 -40.81
CA LEU A 505 20.45 -9.83 -40.38
C LEU A 505 19.30 -9.73 -39.37
N SER A 506 18.68 -10.85 -39.00
CA SER A 506 17.50 -10.87 -38.15
C SER A 506 17.85 -10.84 -36.65
N TRP A 507 19.11 -11.11 -36.33
CA TRP A 507 19.64 -11.07 -34.96
C TRP A 507 20.99 -10.38 -34.89
N GLN A 508 21.27 -9.76 -33.76
CA GLN A 508 22.58 -9.23 -33.42
C GLN A 508 23.11 -9.93 -32.18
N PHE A 509 24.30 -10.53 -32.27
CA PHE A 509 24.96 -11.19 -31.15
C PHE A 509 26.19 -10.42 -30.70
N VAL A 510 26.39 -10.38 -29.39
CA VAL A 510 27.55 -9.75 -28.76
C VAL A 510 28.08 -10.61 -27.62
N LEU A 511 29.41 -10.65 -27.49
CA LEU A 511 30.07 -11.22 -26.33
C LEU A 511 29.90 -10.26 -25.14
N ARG A 512 29.39 -10.76 -24.01
CA ARG A 512 29.22 -9.97 -22.78
C ARG A 512 30.28 -10.28 -21.74
N GLU A 513 30.63 -11.55 -21.57
CA GLU A 513 31.66 -11.98 -20.62
C GLU A 513 32.57 -13.01 -21.31
N ALA A 514 33.87 -12.93 -21.03
CA ALA A 514 34.86 -13.88 -21.51
C ALA A 514 35.82 -14.22 -20.36
N GLU A 515 35.74 -15.47 -19.91
CA GLU A 515 36.64 -16.09 -18.95
C GLU A 515 37.35 -17.27 -19.63
N PRO A 516 38.51 -17.71 -19.11
CA PRO A 516 39.17 -18.95 -19.52
C PRO A 516 38.19 -20.12 -19.69
N GLY A 517 38.01 -20.60 -20.93
CA GLY A 517 37.09 -21.71 -21.28
C GLY A 517 35.59 -21.44 -21.13
N LYS A 518 35.15 -20.21 -20.84
CA LYS A 518 33.73 -19.84 -20.69
C LYS A 518 33.41 -18.48 -21.29
N LEU A 519 32.34 -18.40 -22.09
CA LEU A 519 31.83 -17.16 -22.68
C LEU A 519 30.36 -16.96 -22.29
N VAL A 520 29.93 -15.72 -22.15
CA VAL A 520 28.51 -15.36 -22.10
C VAL A 520 28.19 -14.50 -23.30
N ILE A 521 27.27 -14.99 -24.14
CA ILE A 521 26.84 -14.35 -25.38
C ILE A 521 25.40 -13.91 -25.21
N VAL A 522 25.12 -12.68 -25.63
CA VAL A 522 23.76 -12.13 -25.62
C VAL A 522 23.36 -11.79 -27.05
N GLY A 523 22.13 -12.16 -27.40
CA GLY A 523 21.52 -11.89 -28.71
C GLY A 523 20.30 -11.01 -28.59
N GLU A 524 20.12 -10.08 -29.51
CA GLU A 524 18.93 -9.24 -29.61
C GLU A 524 18.34 -9.35 -31.03
N PRO A 525 17.01 -9.40 -31.18
CA PRO A 525 16.36 -9.45 -32.47
C PRO A 525 16.47 -8.09 -33.18
N LEU A 526 16.78 -8.11 -34.48
CA LEU A 526 16.68 -6.95 -35.36
C LEU A 526 15.48 -7.05 -36.32
N ALA A 527 15.04 -8.27 -36.63
CA ALA A 527 13.84 -8.54 -37.44
C ALA A 527 13.26 -9.92 -37.12
N PRO A 528 11.96 -10.17 -37.36
CA PRO A 528 11.35 -11.49 -37.15
C PRO A 528 12.08 -12.61 -37.89
N SER A 529 12.35 -13.71 -37.18
CA SER A 529 13.00 -14.89 -37.73
C SER A 529 12.43 -16.16 -37.14
N SER A 530 12.14 -17.13 -38.01
CA SER A 530 11.57 -18.43 -37.64
C SER A 530 12.61 -19.47 -37.25
N ASN A 531 13.88 -19.28 -37.63
CA ASN A 531 14.97 -20.22 -37.33
C ASN A 531 16.31 -19.46 -37.24
N PRO A 532 16.46 -18.57 -36.24
CA PRO A 532 17.65 -17.78 -36.08
C PRO A 532 18.88 -18.63 -35.76
N CYS A 533 20.04 -18.16 -36.20
CA CYS A 533 21.32 -18.79 -35.89
C CYS A 533 22.40 -17.76 -35.53
N MET A 534 23.33 -18.18 -34.70
CA MET A 534 24.60 -17.50 -34.48
C MET A 534 25.77 -18.37 -34.96
N LEU A 535 26.88 -17.73 -35.29
CA LEU A 535 28.15 -18.37 -35.62
C LEU A 535 29.16 -17.97 -34.56
N LEU A 536 29.74 -18.95 -33.88
CA LEU A 536 30.85 -18.74 -32.96
C LEU A 536 32.14 -19.06 -33.69
N ARG A 537 33.00 -18.06 -33.89
CA ARG A 537 34.30 -18.27 -34.52
C ARG A 537 35.34 -18.55 -33.46
N PHE A 538 36.04 -19.66 -33.64
CA PHE A 538 37.20 -20.04 -32.85
C PHE A 538 38.41 -20.17 -33.75
N ARG A 539 39.62 -19.97 -33.20
CA ARG A 539 40.87 -20.30 -33.86
C ARG A 539 41.44 -21.55 -33.22
N SER A 540 41.73 -22.58 -34.01
CA SER A 540 42.41 -23.76 -33.48
C SER A 540 43.88 -23.47 -33.20
N HIS A 541 44.39 -23.93 -32.06
CA HIS A 541 45.82 -23.86 -31.78
C HIS A 541 46.60 -24.83 -32.66
N VAL A 542 47.85 -24.47 -32.99
CA VAL A 542 48.69 -25.30 -33.85
C VAL A 542 49.10 -26.57 -33.10
N SER A 543 48.65 -27.73 -33.57
CA SER A 543 48.96 -29.04 -32.98
C SER A 543 49.38 -30.05 -34.05
N ARG A 544 50.26 -30.97 -33.66
CA ARG A 544 50.69 -32.11 -34.51
C ARG A 544 49.83 -33.36 -34.32
N GLU A 545 48.98 -33.36 -33.30
CA GLU A 545 48.08 -34.46 -32.94
C GLU A 545 46.62 -34.06 -33.17
N VAL A 546 45.76 -35.04 -33.46
CA VAL A 546 44.32 -34.80 -33.58
C VAL A 546 43.76 -34.57 -32.19
N LEU A 547 43.37 -33.34 -31.89
CA LEU A 547 42.76 -32.94 -30.63
C LEU A 547 41.24 -32.81 -30.83
N LEU A 548 40.47 -33.21 -29.82
CA LEU A 548 39.02 -33.10 -29.81
C LEU A 548 38.62 -32.15 -28.68
N ASP A 549 37.94 -31.06 -29.05
CA ASP A 549 37.28 -30.16 -28.09
C ASP A 549 35.75 -30.34 -28.17
N GLN A 550 35.07 -30.07 -27.05
CA GLN A 550 33.61 -30.02 -26.95
C GLN A 550 33.17 -28.59 -26.68
N VAL A 551 32.89 -27.84 -27.74
CA VAL A 551 32.20 -26.55 -27.62
C VAL A 551 30.73 -26.82 -27.31
N ALA A 552 30.28 -26.39 -26.13
CA ALA A 552 28.92 -26.63 -25.64
C ALA A 552 28.28 -25.33 -25.16
N ILE A 553 26.96 -25.22 -25.31
CA ILE A 553 26.15 -24.14 -24.72
C ILE A 553 25.23 -24.78 -23.68
N PRO A 554 25.70 -25.04 -22.46
CA PRO A 554 24.92 -25.76 -21.45
C PRO A 554 23.63 -25.04 -21.03
N ARG A 555 23.55 -23.71 -21.20
CA ARG A 555 22.36 -22.92 -20.91
C ARG A 555 22.15 -21.89 -22.01
N PHE A 556 20.99 -21.96 -22.67
CA PHE A 556 20.55 -20.98 -23.66
C PHE A 556 19.12 -20.55 -23.34
N THR A 557 18.91 -19.26 -23.15
CA THR A 557 17.68 -18.72 -22.56
C THR A 557 17.13 -17.59 -23.44
N ALA A 558 15.84 -17.62 -23.73
CA ALA A 558 15.08 -16.56 -24.38
C ALA A 558 14.28 -15.74 -23.37
N TYR A 559 14.20 -14.44 -23.62
CA TYR A 559 13.39 -13.52 -22.85
C TYR A 559 12.27 -12.93 -23.72
N ALA A 560 11.01 -13.04 -23.29
CA ALA A 560 9.83 -12.58 -24.03
C ALA A 560 8.91 -11.71 -23.17
N GLN A 561 8.21 -10.74 -23.77
CA GLN A 561 7.15 -10.01 -23.08
C GLN A 561 5.95 -10.93 -22.86
N CYS A 562 5.76 -11.40 -21.64
CA CYS A 562 4.46 -11.90 -21.20
C CYS A 562 3.84 -10.85 -20.30
N CYS A 563 2.83 -10.13 -20.82
CA CYS A 563 1.49 -10.09 -20.26
C CYS A 563 0.60 -9.02 -20.99
N MET A 564 -0.41 -9.54 -21.70
CA MET A 564 -1.66 -9.02 -22.30
C MET A 564 -1.74 -7.93 -23.42
N ASP A 565 -2.65 -8.26 -24.36
CA ASP A 565 -3.48 -7.46 -25.28
C ASP A 565 -2.88 -6.86 -26.56
N ALA A 566 -2.79 -7.68 -27.60
CA ALA A 566 -3.05 -7.24 -28.97
C ALA A 566 -3.74 -8.36 -29.77
N ASP A 567 -5.02 -8.15 -30.05
CA ASP A 567 -5.75 -8.89 -31.08
C ASP A 567 -5.10 -8.55 -32.44
N SER A 568 -4.55 -9.53 -33.17
CA SER A 568 -4.37 -9.40 -34.61
C SER A 568 -4.27 -10.76 -35.30
N MET A 569 -4.91 -10.83 -36.45
CA MET A 569 -5.25 -12.03 -37.22
C MET A 569 -4.07 -12.65 -38.01
N SER A 570 -4.33 -13.90 -38.43
CA SER A 570 -3.80 -14.63 -39.63
C SER A 570 -2.42 -15.30 -39.46
N THR A 571 -2.02 -16.41 -40.10
CA THR A 571 -2.55 -17.37 -41.10
C THR A 571 -1.65 -18.65 -41.06
N LEU A 572 -1.97 -19.70 -41.84
CA LEU A 572 -1.21 -20.96 -42.00
C LEU A 572 0.07 -20.82 -42.86
N VAL A 573 1.18 -21.50 -42.52
CA VAL A 573 2.17 -22.06 -43.48
C VAL A 573 2.90 -23.30 -42.91
N TYR A 574 3.14 -24.31 -43.77
CA TYR A 574 3.92 -25.55 -43.54
C TYR A 574 5.32 -25.50 -44.23
N VAL A 575 6.20 -26.48 -43.92
CA VAL A 575 7.07 -27.29 -44.85
C VAL A 575 8.62 -27.35 -44.57
N ASP A 576 9.15 -28.54 -44.92
CA ASP A 576 10.39 -29.35 -44.79
C ASP A 576 11.61 -29.08 -45.76
N GLY A 577 12.76 -29.79 -45.55
CA GLY A 577 13.86 -30.09 -46.53
C GLY A 577 15.14 -29.21 -46.48
N VAL A 578 16.34 -29.52 -47.01
CA VAL A 578 16.75 -29.99 -48.37
C VAL A 578 18.28 -30.37 -48.36
N CYS A 579 18.84 -31.45 -48.96
CA CYS A 579 19.10 -31.65 -50.39
C CYS A 579 19.67 -33.05 -50.75
N GLN A 580 18.82 -33.90 -51.33
CA GLN A 580 19.04 -34.53 -52.65
C GLN A 580 17.75 -34.31 -53.47
N PRO A 581 17.78 -33.66 -54.65
CA PRO A 581 16.67 -33.73 -55.58
C PRO A 581 16.77 -35.03 -56.37
N LEU A 582 15.86 -35.96 -56.06
CA LEU A 582 15.35 -36.88 -57.07
C LEU A 582 14.99 -36.08 -58.32
N VAL A 583 15.50 -36.58 -59.45
CA VAL A 583 15.02 -36.30 -60.79
C VAL A 583 13.51 -36.05 -60.80
N ARG A 584 13.08 -34.82 -61.08
CA ARG A 584 11.82 -34.57 -61.78
C ARG A 584 12.00 -33.52 -62.85
N ARG A 585 12.23 -34.04 -64.06
CA ARG A 585 11.90 -33.42 -65.32
C ARG A 585 10.44 -32.94 -65.26
N VAL A 586 10.20 -31.64 -65.44
CA VAL A 586 9.25 -31.19 -66.45
C VAL A 586 10.01 -30.20 -67.33
N PRO A 587 10.42 -30.66 -68.53
CA PRO A 587 11.02 -29.80 -69.52
C PRO A 587 9.88 -28.87 -69.99
N LYS A 588 10.12 -27.63 -70.35
CA LYS A 588 10.72 -27.38 -71.65
C LYS A 588 10.94 -25.87 -71.82
N VAL A 589 11.67 -25.23 -70.90
CA VAL A 589 12.35 -23.96 -71.17
C VAL A 589 13.69 -24.01 -70.45
N GLU A 590 14.73 -24.33 -71.22
CA GLU A 590 16.11 -24.36 -70.80
C GLU A 590 16.81 -23.14 -71.41
N VAL A 591 17.20 -22.18 -70.57
CA VAL A 591 18.04 -21.04 -70.98
C VAL A 591 19.47 -21.40 -70.61
N PHE A 592 20.32 -21.59 -71.62
CA PHE A 592 21.74 -21.92 -71.45
C PHE A 592 22.62 -20.92 -72.20
N PRO A 593 23.81 -20.60 -71.66
CA PRO A 593 24.34 -20.98 -70.34
C PRO A 593 23.85 -20.04 -69.21
N GLN A 594 23.87 -20.56 -67.98
CA GLN A 594 23.75 -19.81 -66.74
C GLN A 594 24.92 -20.21 -65.81
N PRO A 595 25.82 -19.30 -65.42
CA PRO A 595 25.80 -17.85 -65.67
C PRO A 595 25.91 -17.48 -67.15
N ALA A 596 25.14 -16.45 -67.54
CA ALA A 596 24.96 -15.99 -68.91
C ALA A 596 26.18 -15.22 -69.41
N SER A 597 26.74 -15.62 -70.55
CA SER A 597 27.73 -14.82 -71.28
C SER A 597 27.03 -13.71 -72.07
N SER A 598 27.79 -12.95 -72.88
CA SER A 598 27.27 -11.84 -73.70
C SER A 598 26.08 -12.22 -74.59
N VAL A 599 25.90 -13.50 -74.94
CA VAL A 599 24.75 -14.00 -75.70
C VAL A 599 24.24 -15.28 -75.06
N ILE A 600 22.93 -15.36 -74.80
CA ILE A 600 22.27 -16.57 -74.29
C ILE A 600 21.43 -17.24 -75.37
N THR A 601 21.34 -18.57 -75.31
CA THR A 601 20.39 -19.33 -76.14
C THR A 601 19.20 -19.74 -75.29
N VAL A 602 18.04 -19.22 -75.64
CA VAL A 602 16.76 -19.59 -75.04
C VAL A 602 16.20 -20.76 -75.84
N ARG A 603 16.18 -21.95 -75.23
CA ARG A 603 15.53 -23.13 -75.82
C ARG A 603 14.28 -23.47 -75.04
N ALA A 604 13.15 -23.52 -75.71
CA ALA A 604 11.91 -24.00 -75.13
C ALA A 604 11.22 -25.01 -76.04
N ARG A 605 10.27 -25.73 -75.50
CA ARG A 605 9.29 -26.49 -76.27
C ARG A 605 7.94 -26.37 -75.58
N ILE A 606 7.05 -25.60 -76.17
CA ILE A 606 5.77 -25.26 -75.60
C ILE A 606 4.74 -26.23 -76.15
N GLU A 607 4.09 -27.01 -75.27
CA GLU A 607 3.04 -27.94 -75.69
C GLU A 607 1.71 -27.19 -75.91
N GLY A 608 0.91 -27.65 -76.87
CA GLY A 608 -0.42 -27.08 -77.14
C GLY A 608 -0.48 -25.89 -78.10
N ILE A 609 0.63 -25.56 -78.78
CA ILE A 609 0.64 -24.57 -79.87
C ILE A 609 0.32 -25.31 -81.18
N GLY A 610 -0.83 -24.97 -81.79
CA GLY A 610 -1.37 -25.70 -82.94
C GLY A 610 -0.71 -25.39 -84.30
N ASP A 611 -0.08 -24.23 -84.45
CA ASP A 611 0.59 -23.76 -85.68
C ASP A 611 1.80 -22.86 -85.35
N ALA A 612 2.69 -22.59 -86.31
CA ALA A 612 3.85 -21.72 -86.10
C ALA A 612 3.41 -20.31 -85.62
N ALA A 613 3.93 -19.88 -84.47
CA ALA A 613 3.55 -18.64 -83.80
C ALA A 613 4.79 -17.75 -83.52
N THR A 614 4.59 -16.47 -83.26
CA THR A 614 5.65 -15.56 -82.78
C THR A 614 5.49 -15.29 -81.29
N GLY A 615 6.56 -15.52 -80.53
CA GLY A 615 6.67 -15.19 -79.11
C GLY A 615 7.46 -13.91 -78.85
N ILE A 616 7.48 -13.44 -77.62
CA ILE A 616 8.30 -12.31 -77.15
C ILE A 616 9.06 -12.75 -75.92
N VAL A 617 10.36 -12.46 -75.85
CA VAL A 617 11.16 -12.55 -74.63
C VAL A 617 11.41 -11.16 -74.07
N ARG A 618 11.15 -10.98 -72.79
CA ARG A 618 11.44 -9.78 -71.99
C ARG A 618 12.43 -10.12 -70.88
N LEU A 619 13.31 -9.19 -70.54
CA LEU A 619 14.26 -9.31 -69.45
C LEU A 619 14.05 -8.14 -68.50
N TYR A 620 13.72 -8.44 -67.25
CA TYR A 620 13.52 -7.45 -66.18
C TYR A 620 14.65 -7.53 -65.17
N SER A 621 15.13 -6.39 -64.66
CA SER A 621 16.01 -6.35 -63.48
C SER A 621 15.23 -6.68 -62.19
N MET A 622 15.94 -6.94 -61.10
CA MET A 622 15.32 -7.33 -59.80
C MET A 622 14.38 -6.27 -59.21
N ASP A 623 14.56 -5.01 -59.57
CA ASP A 623 13.67 -3.90 -59.22
C ASP A 623 12.43 -3.80 -60.12
N GLY A 624 12.26 -4.74 -61.07
CA GLY A 624 11.10 -4.85 -61.95
C GLY A 624 11.17 -3.99 -63.21
N MET A 625 12.28 -3.29 -63.47
CA MET A 625 12.44 -2.46 -64.67
C MET A 625 12.79 -3.31 -65.92
N LEU A 626 12.13 -3.06 -67.04
CA LEU A 626 12.37 -3.77 -68.30
C LEU A 626 13.70 -3.32 -68.93
N GLN A 627 14.59 -4.28 -69.16
CA GLN A 627 15.94 -4.06 -69.69
C GLN A 627 16.06 -4.41 -71.17
N LEU A 628 15.38 -5.46 -71.62
CA LEU A 628 15.40 -5.88 -73.02
C LEU A 628 14.12 -6.61 -73.40
N GLU A 629 13.63 -6.38 -74.62
CA GLU A 629 12.48 -7.07 -75.21
C GLU A 629 12.77 -7.46 -76.66
N ARG A 630 12.44 -8.69 -77.04
CA ARG A 630 12.69 -9.21 -78.39
C ARG A 630 11.69 -10.27 -78.83
N SER A 631 11.17 -10.16 -80.05
CA SER A 631 10.36 -11.22 -80.66
C SER A 631 11.20 -12.43 -81.08
N ILE A 632 10.64 -13.61 -80.86
CA ILE A 632 11.28 -14.90 -81.10
C ILE A 632 10.35 -15.84 -81.89
N PRO A 633 10.88 -16.61 -82.86
CA PRO A 633 10.07 -17.55 -83.62
C PRO A 633 9.75 -18.81 -82.80
N VAL A 634 8.53 -19.33 -82.95
CA VAL A 634 8.09 -20.59 -82.36
C VAL A 634 7.70 -21.55 -83.48
N ALA A 635 8.41 -22.68 -83.57
CA ALA A 635 8.14 -23.70 -84.56
C ALA A 635 6.79 -24.38 -84.32
N ALA A 636 6.17 -24.93 -85.37
CA ALA A 636 4.85 -25.56 -85.30
C ALA A 636 4.78 -26.78 -84.35
N ASN A 637 5.92 -27.39 -84.02
CA ASN A 637 6.01 -28.45 -83.00
C ASN A 637 6.21 -27.89 -81.57
N GLY A 638 5.99 -26.58 -81.39
CA GLY A 638 6.14 -25.86 -80.13
C GLY A 638 7.59 -25.53 -79.76
N ALA A 639 8.59 -25.95 -80.54
CA ALA A 639 9.98 -25.68 -80.20
C ALA A 639 10.34 -24.20 -80.42
N VAL A 640 11.05 -23.62 -79.47
CA VAL A 640 11.61 -22.28 -79.51
C VAL A 640 13.11 -22.43 -79.37
N GLU A 641 13.86 -21.79 -80.26
CA GLU A 641 15.30 -21.61 -80.09
C GLU A 641 15.66 -20.21 -80.57
N ALA A 642 16.07 -19.37 -79.64
CA ALA A 642 16.39 -17.97 -79.93
C ALA A 642 17.66 -17.53 -79.22
N LEU A 643 18.51 -16.83 -79.95
CA LEU A 643 19.70 -16.19 -79.41
C LEU A 643 19.35 -14.77 -78.94
N ILE A 644 19.73 -14.42 -77.72
CA ILE A 644 19.52 -13.09 -77.16
C ILE A 644 20.88 -12.51 -76.77
N ASP A 645 21.20 -11.38 -77.39
CA ASP A 645 22.40 -10.62 -77.04
C ASP A 645 22.11 -9.76 -75.82
N MET A 646 22.87 -10.01 -74.76
CA MET A 646 22.80 -9.29 -73.49
C MET A 646 24.06 -8.45 -73.25
N SER A 647 24.95 -8.31 -74.22
CA SER A 647 26.24 -7.61 -74.08
C SER A 647 26.11 -6.17 -73.56
N THR A 648 25.00 -5.50 -73.85
CA THR A 648 24.73 -4.11 -73.45
C THR A 648 24.12 -3.93 -72.05
N ILE A 649 23.78 -5.02 -71.33
CA ILE A 649 22.85 -5.01 -70.17
C ILE A 649 23.46 -4.77 -68.77
N HIS A 650 24.71 -4.40 -68.51
CA HIS A 650 25.34 -4.56 -67.16
C HIS A 650 25.25 -5.99 -66.50
N PRO A 651 26.18 -6.34 -65.60
CA PRO A 651 26.08 -7.55 -64.78
C PRO A 651 25.01 -7.44 -63.68
N GLY A 652 24.32 -8.54 -63.38
CA GLY A 652 23.26 -8.59 -62.39
C GLY A 652 22.35 -9.81 -62.52
N SER A 653 21.37 -9.91 -61.61
CA SER A 653 20.29 -10.91 -61.70
C SER A 653 19.09 -10.31 -62.42
N TYR A 654 18.54 -11.06 -63.36
CA TYR A 654 17.44 -10.65 -64.23
C TYR A 654 16.40 -11.77 -64.31
N THR A 655 15.16 -11.38 -64.56
CA THR A 655 14.05 -12.29 -64.79
C THR A 655 13.71 -12.27 -66.28
N ALA A 656 13.99 -13.36 -66.97
CA ALA A 656 13.59 -13.57 -68.35
C ALA A 656 12.15 -14.12 -68.39
N VAL A 657 11.28 -13.40 -69.09
CA VAL A 657 9.87 -13.73 -69.28
C VAL A 657 9.61 -13.97 -70.75
N ILE A 658 9.15 -15.16 -71.11
CA ILE A 658 8.80 -15.53 -72.47
C ILE A 658 7.28 -15.60 -72.57
N CYS A 659 6.70 -14.83 -73.47
CA CYS A 659 5.27 -14.80 -73.76
C CYS A 659 5.02 -15.37 -75.16
N VAL A 660 4.15 -16.36 -75.27
CA VAL A 660 3.66 -16.88 -76.56
C VAL A 660 2.14 -17.00 -76.48
N GLY A 661 1.43 -16.05 -77.08
CA GLY A 661 0.00 -15.86 -76.80
C GLY A 661 -0.23 -15.57 -75.32
N ASP A 662 -1.14 -16.31 -74.70
CA ASP A 662 -1.46 -16.20 -73.26
C ASP A 662 -0.55 -17.05 -72.37
N LEU A 663 0.36 -17.84 -72.95
CA LEU A 663 1.29 -18.66 -72.20
C LEU A 663 2.53 -17.85 -71.84
N LEU A 664 2.86 -17.85 -70.55
CA LEU A 664 3.96 -17.09 -69.98
C LEU A 664 4.91 -18.02 -69.21
N PHE A 665 6.20 -17.91 -69.53
CA PHE A 665 7.26 -18.72 -68.91
C PHE A 665 8.30 -17.80 -68.30
N VAL A 666 8.67 -18.06 -67.04
CA VAL A 666 9.61 -17.21 -66.29
C VAL A 666 10.84 -18.00 -65.84
N ARG A 667 12.03 -17.42 -66.04
CA ARG A 667 13.30 -17.96 -65.57
C ARG A 667 14.23 -16.86 -65.10
N ASN A 668 14.99 -17.15 -64.04
CA ASN A 668 16.04 -16.25 -63.57
C ASN A 668 17.32 -16.46 -64.38
N VAL A 669 17.93 -15.36 -64.80
CA VAL A 669 19.16 -15.29 -65.59
C VAL A 669 20.13 -14.39 -64.82
N LEU A 670 21.37 -14.80 -64.71
CA LEU A 670 22.42 -14.17 -63.91
C LEU A 670 23.53 -13.88 -64.88
N ARG A 671 23.72 -12.60 -65.17
CA ARG A 671 24.79 -12.12 -66.01
C ARG A 671 25.94 -11.70 -65.10
N LEU A 672 27.07 -12.37 -65.21
CA LEU A 672 28.28 -12.05 -64.46
C LEU A 672 29.09 -10.93 -65.10
#